data_AF-A0A2U9PAT2-F1
#
_entry.id   AF-A0A2U9PAT2-F1
#
_cell.length_a   1.000
_cell.length_b   1.000
_cell.length_c   1.000
_cell.angle_alpha   90.00
_cell.angle_beta   90.00
_cell.angle_gamma   90.00
#
_symmetry.space_group_name_H-M   'P 1'
#
loop_
_entity.id
_entity.type
_entity.pdbx_description
1 polymer ?
#
loop_
_entity_poly.entity_id
_entity_poly.type
_entity_poly.pdbx_seq_one_letter_code
_entity_poly.pdbx_strand_id
1 'polypeptide(L)'
;MTVHRLHPRRRRESAPGGIPFAVVRISPEARRAARRVLESGWVTTGHETQRFEAEFAAHVGARRAVAVSSCTAALELSLRALRLPDGAPVLVPALTFCGAAEAVIHAGLRPVLVDADPATAMPTPDAVERAARACGGSPQAMMVLHYGGAPAPVDDLAEAAGLPANRVVEDAAHALGTSVGDRAVGSGLSAAACFSFYATKNLPVGEGGMVTTEDPELAARIGRARLHGMSADAWRRHLPGGTWRYSVEEAGLKANMTDVQAAIGRAQLGHFHDWQQRRNAVAARYDEALAGVPGLEPLTSPTPGRHARHLYVVRVLDRYGRDRDQLIELLADDGIGTSVHFIPLHHMPYFQRAAVVPPDGLPGVEALFPQLLSLPMYPDLSERDVDRVCDRLARLAAPARGRTRPRPRGLRTLVIGAGEAGRSLARDLAHTPEFGLDPVGFLDDDPARRDDGLAVGLPVLGGLDDTRDMVRAHRVEAVVVAIPGLAANRFRQVAQAAEGAGASVRYLPSFVAALQRDVVGSDMRSLDLSALTGRAELHVVSPDARSVIAGRRVLVTGAGGSIGTELCHQIRAFAPSRLFLLDHDESNLHRLQLELYGDALQGDDVVISDIRDRPRIDQVFRELRPEVVFHAAAHKHLPLLELHPCEGVKTNVCGTENLVRAAIAAGTARFVLISTDKAADPVSVLGATKRLAELVVCGSGQGTAPGTVFAAVRFGVVLGSRGSLLSVVNRQLTDGGPVTVPHPEATRYVMTIEEAVGLVLEAAHMACHGEVFVLDLDGPVRIADLVRTYARSQHMPDADIRYTGLRPGEKCDEPMLSSRERRTRTGHPAIAVATPVTRPVALARYLPALQAAAERNDTAGVRRILAALLPGFPAAAPDWAQAALADPYADDF
;
A
#
# COMPACT_ATOMS: atom_id res chain seq x y z
N MET A 1 -16.42 -4.96 9.03
CA MET A 1 -15.88 -3.59 9.11
C MET A 1 -15.61 -3.15 7.69
N THR A 2 -16.65 -2.54 7.16
CA THR A 2 -16.83 -1.99 5.83
C THR A 2 -15.83 -0.80 5.74
N VAL A 3 -14.78 -0.93 4.90
CA VAL A 3 -13.92 0.14 4.35
C VAL A 3 -14.21 0.42 2.85
N HIS A 4 -14.85 1.57 2.55
CA HIS A 4 -15.16 2.07 1.21
C HIS A 4 -13.85 2.23 0.39
N ARG A 5 -13.62 1.36 -0.59
CA ARG A 5 -12.49 1.39 -1.53
C ARG A 5 -12.64 2.51 -2.55
N LEU A 6 -11.97 3.63 -2.31
CA LEU A 6 -11.71 4.68 -3.30
C LEU A 6 -10.95 4.08 -4.50
N HIS A 7 -11.60 4.10 -5.68
CA HIS A 7 -10.97 3.75 -6.95
C HIS A 7 -9.77 4.64 -7.20
N PRO A 8 -8.67 4.07 -7.68
CA PRO A 8 -7.44 4.79 -7.66
C PRO A 8 -7.42 5.52 -9.03
N ARG A 9 -7.71 6.82 -9.02
CA ARG A 9 -7.73 7.65 -10.23
C ARG A 9 -6.31 7.89 -10.72
N ARG A 10 -6.10 7.76 -12.02
CA ARG A 10 -4.90 8.23 -12.70
C ARG A 10 -4.75 9.71 -12.40
N ARG A 11 -3.60 10.15 -11.87
CA ARG A 11 -3.14 11.51 -12.16
C ARG A 11 -2.86 11.55 -13.65
N ARG A 12 -3.90 11.86 -14.45
CA ARG A 12 -3.69 12.48 -15.75
C ARG A 12 -2.93 13.76 -15.43
N GLU A 13 -1.66 13.85 -15.81
CA GLU A 13 -1.16 15.15 -16.25
C GLU A 13 -2.25 15.71 -17.16
N SER A 14 -2.78 16.88 -16.81
CA SER A 14 -3.90 17.48 -17.51
C SER A 14 -3.60 17.39 -18.99
N ALA A 15 -4.36 16.57 -19.72
CA ALA A 15 -4.34 16.57 -21.17
C ALA A 15 -4.43 18.04 -21.62
N PRO A 16 -3.76 18.47 -22.70
CA PRO A 16 -3.83 19.86 -23.15
C PRO A 16 -5.29 20.34 -23.16
N GLY A 17 -5.64 21.24 -22.22
CA GLY A 17 -7.03 21.70 -21.99
C GLY A 17 -7.83 21.11 -20.80
N GLY A 18 -7.22 20.34 -19.90
CA GLY A 18 -7.85 19.92 -18.61
C GLY A 18 -7.79 20.99 -17.53
N ILE A 19 -8.73 20.97 -16.57
CA ILE A 19 -8.80 21.90 -15.43
C ILE A 19 -8.31 21.17 -14.19
N PRO A 20 -7.04 21.33 -13.76
CA PRO A 20 -6.53 20.68 -12.55
C PRO A 20 -7.24 21.20 -11.28
N PHE A 21 -7.22 20.42 -10.19
CA PHE A 21 -7.79 20.87 -8.91
C PHE A 21 -7.00 22.06 -8.32
N ALA A 22 -5.67 22.01 -8.40
CA ALA A 22 -4.77 23.05 -7.92
C ALA A 22 -3.53 23.14 -8.83
N VAL A 23 -3.00 24.36 -8.98
CA VAL A 23 -1.77 24.64 -9.73
C VAL A 23 -0.77 25.34 -8.81
N VAL A 24 0.45 24.81 -8.74
CA VAL A 24 1.53 25.41 -7.96
C VAL A 24 2.13 26.57 -8.76
N ARG A 25 1.95 27.78 -8.27
CA ARG A 25 2.51 28.98 -8.89
C ARG A 25 3.76 29.44 -8.15
N ILE A 26 4.93 29.32 -8.80
CA ILE A 26 6.18 29.93 -8.34
C ILE A 26 6.53 31.11 -9.23
N SER A 27 6.48 32.33 -8.68
CA SER A 27 6.71 33.57 -9.43
C SER A 27 8.13 33.66 -10.01
N PRO A 28 8.35 34.37 -11.12
CA PRO A 28 9.69 34.62 -11.64
C PRO A 28 10.63 35.25 -10.60
N GLU A 29 10.11 36.14 -9.74
CA GLU A 29 10.85 36.76 -8.63
C GLU A 29 11.31 35.71 -7.62
N ALA A 30 10.43 34.76 -7.27
CA ALA A 30 10.74 33.68 -6.36
C ALA A 30 11.80 32.72 -6.93
N ARG A 31 11.73 32.39 -8.23
CA ARG A 31 12.77 31.58 -8.90
C ARG A 31 14.13 32.27 -8.86
N ARG A 32 14.16 33.58 -9.16
CA ARG A 32 15.39 34.39 -9.06
C ARG A 32 15.89 34.45 -7.62
N ALA A 33 15.00 34.59 -6.64
CA ALA A 33 15.36 34.64 -5.22
C ALA A 33 15.98 33.31 -4.73
N ALA A 34 15.35 32.19 -5.05
CA ALA A 34 15.88 30.86 -4.76
C ALA A 34 17.28 30.65 -5.36
N ARG A 35 17.45 31.00 -6.65
CA ARG A 35 18.75 30.91 -7.32
C ARG A 35 19.84 31.72 -6.61
N ARG A 36 19.55 32.97 -6.20
CA ARG A 36 20.51 33.80 -5.45
C ARG A 36 20.95 33.15 -4.14
N VAL A 37 20.03 32.52 -3.41
CA VAL A 37 20.37 31.82 -2.16
C VAL A 37 21.26 30.61 -2.45
N LEU A 38 20.93 29.82 -3.47
CA LEU A 38 21.74 28.67 -3.89
C LEU A 38 23.16 29.10 -4.29
N GLU A 39 23.30 30.18 -5.06
CA GLU A 39 24.58 30.75 -5.47
C GLU A 39 25.40 31.29 -4.28
N SER A 40 24.75 31.70 -3.19
CA SER A 40 25.45 32.20 -1.99
C SER A 40 26.15 31.11 -1.17
N GLY A 41 25.77 29.84 -1.37
CA GLY A 41 26.22 28.70 -0.55
C GLY A 41 25.57 28.60 0.83
N TRP A 42 24.83 29.62 1.30
CA TRP A 42 24.09 29.57 2.57
C TRP A 42 22.64 29.11 2.34
N VAL A 43 22.45 27.79 2.24
CA VAL A 43 21.15 27.21 1.83
C VAL A 43 20.23 26.83 2.97
N THR A 44 20.67 26.91 4.23
CA THR A 44 19.85 26.60 5.42
C THR A 44 19.36 27.87 6.11
N THR A 45 18.76 27.77 7.31
CA THR A 45 18.25 28.94 8.06
C THR A 45 19.32 30.02 8.19
N GLY A 46 18.97 31.25 7.81
CA GLY A 46 19.84 32.41 7.81
C GLY A 46 19.06 33.72 7.72
N HIS A 47 19.59 34.67 6.95
CA HIS A 47 19.05 36.02 6.85
C HIS A 47 17.73 36.09 6.08
N GLU A 48 17.52 35.23 5.08
CA GLU A 48 16.25 35.22 4.33
C GLU A 48 15.10 34.74 5.22
N THR A 49 15.35 33.74 6.08
CA THR A 49 14.38 33.25 7.07
C THR A 49 13.99 34.34 8.07
N GLN A 50 14.97 35.05 8.64
CA GLN A 50 14.70 36.15 9.58
C GLN A 50 13.89 37.29 8.95
N ARG A 51 14.20 37.64 7.69
CA ARG A 51 13.44 38.65 6.96
C ARG A 51 12.03 38.17 6.65
N PHE A 52 11.87 36.90 6.28
CA PHE A 52 10.55 36.34 6.02
C PHE A 52 9.68 36.33 7.28
N GLU A 53 10.25 35.97 8.43
CA GLU A 53 9.56 36.07 9.73
C GLU A 53 9.07 37.51 10.00
N ALA A 54 9.94 38.51 9.83
CA ALA A 54 9.57 39.91 10.05
C ALA A 54 8.51 40.41 9.06
N GLU A 55 8.67 40.13 7.77
CA GLU A 55 7.74 40.51 6.70
C GLU A 55 6.38 39.83 6.87
N PHE A 56 6.36 38.56 7.25
CA PHE A 56 5.12 37.82 7.48
C PHE A 56 4.40 38.29 8.75
N ALA A 57 5.14 38.53 9.85
CA ALA A 57 4.56 39.11 11.06
C ALA A 57 3.88 40.45 10.76
N ALA A 58 4.55 41.33 10.02
CA ALA A 58 3.97 42.60 9.58
C ALA A 58 2.74 42.40 8.67
N HIS A 59 2.78 41.40 7.77
CA HIS A 59 1.69 41.12 6.84
C HIS A 59 0.39 40.69 7.54
N VAL A 60 0.49 39.82 8.56
CA VAL A 60 -0.71 39.36 9.30
C VAL A 60 -1.03 40.23 10.52
N GLY A 61 -0.19 41.23 10.83
CA GLY A 61 -0.36 42.09 12.00
C GLY A 61 -0.01 41.43 13.33
N ALA A 62 0.89 40.43 13.32
CA ALA A 62 1.38 39.76 14.52
C ALA A 62 2.64 40.44 15.08
N ARG A 63 2.85 40.35 16.39
CA ARG A 63 4.10 40.84 17.02
C ARG A 63 5.31 39.97 16.69
N ARG A 64 5.13 38.66 16.60
CA ARG A 64 6.21 37.69 16.33
C ARG A 64 5.76 36.65 15.31
N ALA A 65 6.70 36.21 14.49
CA ALA A 65 6.56 35.05 13.64
C ALA A 65 7.82 34.16 13.72
N VAL A 66 7.64 32.85 13.62
CA VAL A 66 8.71 31.84 13.66
C VAL A 66 8.51 30.86 12.51
N ALA A 67 9.45 30.85 11.57
CA ALA A 67 9.39 30.01 10.39
C ALA A 67 9.78 28.56 10.70
N VAL A 68 9.02 27.60 10.21
CA VAL A 68 9.24 26.17 10.48
C VAL A 68 9.10 25.34 9.21
N SER A 69 9.47 24.07 9.27
CA SER A 69 9.52 23.17 8.11
C SER A 69 8.14 22.82 7.55
N SER A 70 7.07 22.86 8.35
CA SER A 70 5.70 22.59 7.93
C SER A 70 4.67 23.14 8.93
N CYS A 71 3.39 23.19 8.55
CA CYS A 71 2.31 23.55 9.48
C CYS A 71 2.09 22.48 10.55
N THR A 72 2.33 21.20 10.25
CA THR A 72 2.31 20.14 11.27
C THR A 72 3.36 20.40 12.35
N ALA A 73 4.58 20.76 11.95
CA ALA A 73 5.62 21.13 12.90
C ALA A 73 5.28 22.42 13.66
N ALA A 74 4.61 23.38 13.01
CA ALA A 74 4.11 24.60 13.65
C ALA A 74 3.12 24.28 14.78
N LEU A 75 2.14 23.41 14.52
CA LEU A 75 1.15 22.96 15.49
C LEU A 75 1.81 22.20 16.64
N GLU A 76 2.69 21.24 16.34
CA GLU A 76 3.37 20.43 17.35
C GLU A 76 4.25 21.29 18.27
N LEU A 77 5.07 22.18 17.70
CA LEU A 77 5.93 23.06 18.49
C LEU A 77 5.12 24.07 19.31
N SER A 78 3.99 24.56 18.80
CA SER A 78 3.10 25.45 19.53
C SER A 78 2.48 24.74 20.74
N LEU A 79 2.00 23.51 20.56
CA LEU A 79 1.44 22.68 21.64
C LEU A 79 2.50 22.32 22.69
N ARG A 80 3.70 21.91 22.27
CA ARG A 80 4.84 21.66 23.18
C ARG A 80 5.20 22.93 23.96
N ALA A 81 5.18 24.09 23.31
CA ALA A 81 5.47 25.37 23.95
C ALA A 81 4.44 25.74 25.05
N LEU A 82 3.21 25.20 25.02
CA LEU A 82 2.24 25.39 26.11
C LEU A 82 2.60 24.63 27.39
N ARG A 83 3.56 23.68 27.34
CA ARG A 83 4.02 22.87 28.50
C ARG A 83 2.89 22.19 29.25
N LEU A 84 1.97 21.59 28.49
CA LEU A 84 0.89 20.80 29.06
C LEU A 84 1.45 19.48 29.64
N PRO A 85 0.78 18.90 30.65
CA PRO A 85 1.13 17.57 31.13
C PRO A 85 1.05 16.52 30.02
N ASP A 86 1.90 15.49 30.09
CA ASP A 86 1.84 14.35 29.17
C ASP A 86 0.46 13.68 29.23
N GLY A 87 -0.06 13.29 28.07
CA GLY A 87 -1.40 12.73 27.90
C GLY A 87 -2.56 13.73 28.07
N ALA A 88 -2.28 15.03 28.26
CA ALA A 88 -3.34 16.02 28.43
C ALA A 88 -4.30 16.07 27.23
N PRO A 89 -5.63 16.16 27.47
CA PRO A 89 -6.62 16.17 26.41
C PRO A 89 -6.61 17.50 25.63
N VAL A 90 -6.55 17.40 24.31
CA VAL A 90 -6.63 18.53 23.38
C VAL A 90 -7.81 18.33 22.45
N LEU A 91 -8.72 19.29 22.40
CA LEU A 91 -9.85 19.24 21.46
C LEU A 91 -9.37 19.48 20.03
N VAL A 92 -9.79 18.63 19.10
CA VAL A 92 -9.40 18.68 17.68
C VAL A 92 -10.63 18.49 16.80
N PRO A 93 -10.87 19.31 15.76
CA PRO A 93 -11.98 19.07 14.84
C PRO A 93 -11.88 17.68 14.19
N ALA A 94 -12.97 16.92 14.17
CA ALA A 94 -13.00 15.59 13.56
C ALA A 94 -12.81 15.64 12.03
N LEU A 95 -13.19 16.75 11.40
CA LEU A 95 -13.03 17.01 9.97
C LEU A 95 -11.82 17.95 9.74
N THR A 96 -10.61 17.40 9.82
CA THR A 96 -9.35 18.12 9.58
C THR A 96 -8.33 17.22 8.87
N PHE A 97 -7.19 17.80 8.48
CA PHE A 97 -6.07 17.04 7.94
C PHE A 97 -5.41 16.20 9.05
N CYS A 98 -5.05 14.94 8.76
CA CYS A 98 -4.50 14.01 9.76
C CYS A 98 -3.25 14.54 10.48
N GLY A 99 -2.40 15.30 9.77
CA GLY A 99 -1.22 15.93 10.34
C GLY A 99 -1.52 16.88 11.51
N ALA A 100 -2.72 17.46 11.58
CA ALA A 100 -3.12 18.31 12.70
C ALA A 100 -3.33 17.49 13.98
N ALA A 101 -3.99 16.33 13.89
CA ALA A 101 -4.17 15.42 15.03
C ALA A 101 -2.87 14.67 15.39
N GLU A 102 -2.03 14.34 14.40
CA GLU A 102 -0.69 13.79 14.65
C GLU A 102 0.20 14.77 15.42
N ALA A 103 0.11 16.08 15.16
CA ALA A 103 0.85 17.08 15.92
C ALA A 103 0.51 17.06 17.42
N VAL A 104 -0.74 16.79 17.78
CA VAL A 104 -1.17 16.59 19.18
C VAL A 104 -0.49 15.35 19.77
N ILE A 105 -0.54 14.22 19.06
CA ILE A 105 0.04 12.95 19.51
C ILE A 105 1.57 13.07 19.65
N HIS A 106 2.25 13.65 18.67
CA HIS A 106 3.70 13.84 18.68
C HIS A 106 4.16 14.81 19.78
N ALA A 107 3.31 15.75 20.19
CA ALA A 107 3.55 16.60 21.34
C ALA A 107 3.38 15.86 22.70
N GLY A 108 3.04 14.57 22.69
CA GLY A 108 2.76 13.78 23.90
C GLY A 108 1.35 14.01 24.44
N LEU A 109 0.43 14.55 23.64
CA LEU A 109 -0.91 14.93 24.08
C LEU A 109 -1.97 14.00 23.48
N ARG A 110 -3.18 14.04 24.02
CA ARG A 110 -4.27 13.14 23.62
C ARG A 110 -5.35 13.88 22.83
N PRO A 111 -5.55 13.59 21.52
CA PRO A 111 -6.59 14.24 20.74
C PRO A 111 -7.99 13.77 21.13
N VAL A 112 -8.92 14.72 21.27
CA VAL A 112 -10.35 14.50 21.54
C VAL A 112 -11.12 15.12 20.39
N LEU A 113 -11.84 14.30 19.64
CA LEU A 113 -12.49 14.73 18.41
C LEU A 113 -13.75 15.54 18.70
N VAL A 114 -13.91 16.64 17.97
CA VAL A 114 -15.06 17.53 18.05
C VAL A 114 -15.86 17.43 16.76
N ASP A 115 -17.16 17.20 16.88
CA ASP A 115 -18.09 17.17 15.74
C ASP A 115 -18.17 18.52 15.03
N ALA A 116 -18.65 18.53 13.80
CA ALA A 116 -18.77 19.73 12.97
C ALA A 116 -20.23 19.97 12.55
N ASP A 117 -20.61 21.23 12.37
CA ASP A 117 -21.87 21.58 11.73
C ASP A 117 -21.80 21.28 10.22
N PRO A 118 -22.74 20.47 9.68
CA PRO A 118 -22.83 20.21 8.24
C PRO A 118 -22.88 21.46 7.36
N ALA A 119 -23.40 22.59 7.85
CA ALA A 119 -23.50 23.81 7.06
C ALA A 119 -22.17 24.56 6.91
N THR A 120 -21.24 24.39 7.85
CA THR A 120 -20.00 25.19 7.96
C THR A 120 -18.72 24.36 7.90
N ALA A 121 -18.83 23.04 8.10
CA ALA A 121 -17.71 22.11 8.26
C ALA A 121 -16.78 22.43 9.45
N MET A 122 -17.23 23.27 10.39
CA MET A 122 -16.50 23.64 11.61
C MET A 122 -17.29 23.26 12.87
N PRO A 123 -16.63 23.08 14.02
CA PRO A 123 -17.31 22.83 15.29
C PRO A 123 -18.28 23.93 15.70
N THR A 124 -19.29 23.55 16.47
CA THR A 124 -20.18 24.47 17.20
C THR A 124 -19.85 24.49 18.70
N PRO A 125 -20.25 25.52 19.45
CA PRO A 125 -20.15 25.53 20.92
C PRO A 125 -20.70 24.25 21.56
N ASP A 126 -21.90 23.81 21.17
CA ASP A 126 -22.51 22.58 21.70
C ASP A 126 -21.66 21.33 21.42
N ALA A 127 -21.04 21.23 20.24
CA ALA A 127 -20.16 20.11 19.89
C ALA A 127 -18.88 20.13 20.72
N VAL A 128 -18.33 21.32 20.96
CA VAL A 128 -17.16 21.53 21.84
C VAL A 128 -17.48 21.12 23.27
N GLU A 129 -18.61 21.55 23.82
CA GLU A 129 -19.00 21.16 25.19
C GLU A 129 -19.18 19.65 25.33
N ARG A 130 -19.77 18.98 24.33
CA ARG A 130 -19.89 17.52 24.31
C ARG A 130 -18.52 16.84 24.32
N ALA A 131 -17.58 17.32 23.51
CA ALA A 131 -16.22 16.81 23.47
C ALA A 131 -15.46 17.07 24.78
N ALA A 132 -15.64 18.24 25.39
CA ALA A 132 -15.08 18.57 26.70
C ALA A 132 -15.61 17.61 27.79
N ARG A 133 -16.91 17.31 27.80
CA ARG A 133 -17.49 16.29 28.72
C ARG A 133 -16.87 14.91 28.51
N ALA A 134 -16.62 14.50 27.27
CA ALA A 134 -16.01 13.20 26.95
C ALA A 134 -14.57 13.04 27.46
N CYS A 135 -13.87 14.14 27.76
CA CYS A 135 -12.52 14.12 28.36
C CYS A 135 -12.49 14.49 29.85
N GLY A 136 -13.63 14.42 30.54
CA GLY A 136 -13.74 14.67 31.99
C GLY A 136 -14.11 16.11 32.34
N GLY A 137 -14.57 16.92 31.37
CA GLY A 137 -15.09 18.27 31.57
C GLY A 137 -14.05 19.38 31.59
N SER A 138 -12.76 19.07 31.42
CA SER A 138 -11.67 20.04 31.52
C SER A 138 -10.55 19.78 30.50
N PRO A 139 -10.76 20.07 29.20
CA PRO A 139 -9.68 20.04 28.22
C PRO A 139 -8.55 20.98 28.63
N GLN A 140 -7.31 20.69 28.21
CA GLN A 140 -6.15 21.53 28.55
C GLN A 140 -5.76 22.51 27.45
N ALA A 141 -6.14 22.19 26.22
CA ALA A 141 -5.99 23.06 25.06
C ALA A 141 -7.01 22.65 23.99
N MET A 142 -7.12 23.48 22.96
CA MET A 142 -7.88 23.15 21.77
C MET A 142 -7.19 23.66 20.51
N MET A 143 -7.46 22.96 19.41
CA MET A 143 -7.12 23.41 18.08
C MET A 143 -8.36 23.89 17.35
N VAL A 144 -8.27 25.05 16.69
CA VAL A 144 -9.36 25.60 15.87
C VAL A 144 -8.93 25.64 14.41
N LEU A 145 -9.68 24.99 13.53
CA LEU A 145 -9.43 25.00 12.10
C LEU A 145 -10.31 26.05 11.40
N HIS A 146 -9.66 26.93 10.65
CA HIS A 146 -10.31 27.82 9.68
C HIS A 146 -10.60 27.07 8.38
N TYR A 147 -11.64 26.24 8.40
CA TYR A 147 -11.91 25.27 7.35
C TYR A 147 -12.10 25.95 5.98
N GLY A 148 -11.41 25.47 4.93
CA GLY A 148 -11.39 26.09 3.60
C GLY A 148 -10.87 27.54 3.51
N GLY A 149 -10.46 28.13 4.64
CA GLY A 149 -10.13 29.54 4.78
C GLY A 149 -11.27 30.41 5.31
N ALA A 150 -12.39 29.82 5.73
CA ALA A 150 -13.47 30.54 6.39
C ALA A 150 -13.05 30.95 7.82
N PRO A 151 -13.51 32.12 8.31
CA PRO A 151 -13.32 32.51 9.70
C PRO A 151 -14.09 31.56 10.62
N ALA A 152 -13.38 31.02 11.62
CA ALA A 152 -13.94 30.17 12.65
C ALA A 152 -14.33 31.03 13.87
N PRO A 153 -15.34 30.62 14.66
CA PRO A 153 -15.75 31.33 15.86
C PRO A 153 -14.80 31.01 17.03
N VAL A 154 -13.54 31.45 16.93
CA VAL A 154 -12.46 31.07 17.87
C VAL A 154 -12.84 31.35 19.33
N ASP A 155 -13.36 32.55 19.61
CA ASP A 155 -13.73 32.96 20.98
C ASP A 155 -14.90 32.12 21.52
N ASP A 156 -15.97 31.94 20.75
CA ASP A 156 -17.14 31.16 21.18
C ASP A 156 -16.78 29.69 21.44
N LEU A 157 -15.90 29.11 20.62
CA LEU A 157 -15.43 27.73 20.82
C LEU A 157 -14.50 27.61 22.03
N ALA A 158 -13.67 28.62 22.29
CA ALA A 158 -12.82 28.65 23.48
C ALA A 158 -13.65 28.79 24.77
N GLU A 159 -14.66 29.66 24.76
CA GLU A 159 -15.61 29.82 25.86
C GLU A 159 -16.37 28.52 26.14
N ALA A 160 -16.90 27.87 25.11
CA ALA A 160 -17.57 26.57 25.23
C ALA A 160 -16.66 25.46 25.77
N ALA A 161 -15.36 25.52 25.49
CA ALA A 161 -14.37 24.59 26.02
C ALA A 161 -13.95 24.92 27.47
N GLY A 162 -14.35 26.09 28.01
CA GLY A 162 -13.85 26.61 29.28
C GLY A 162 -12.36 26.97 29.24
N LEU A 163 -11.84 27.34 28.07
CA LEU A 163 -10.41 27.60 27.84
C LEU A 163 -10.15 29.11 27.64
N PRO A 164 -9.09 29.66 28.26
CA PRO A 164 -8.61 30.99 27.90
C PRO A 164 -7.96 30.97 26.50
N ALA A 165 -7.93 32.12 25.81
CA ALA A 165 -7.35 32.26 24.47
C ALA A 165 -5.89 31.75 24.38
N ASN A 166 -5.09 31.88 25.45
CA ASN A 166 -3.71 31.38 25.49
C ASN A 166 -3.58 29.84 25.62
N ARG A 167 -4.69 29.10 25.59
CA ARG A 167 -4.74 27.63 25.46
C ARG A 167 -5.32 27.18 24.11
N VAL A 168 -5.57 28.12 23.20
CA VAL A 168 -6.06 27.85 21.85
C VAL A 168 -4.89 27.93 20.87
N VAL A 169 -4.80 26.96 19.95
CA VAL A 169 -3.87 26.99 18.81
C VAL A 169 -4.70 26.98 17.53
N GLU A 170 -4.59 28.02 16.71
CA GLU A 170 -5.27 28.08 15.42
C GLU A 170 -4.51 27.27 14.37
N ASP A 171 -5.18 26.28 13.76
CA ASP A 171 -4.76 25.69 12.49
C ASP A 171 -5.19 26.62 11.35
N ALA A 172 -4.25 27.49 10.99
CA ALA A 172 -4.38 28.48 9.94
C ALA A 172 -3.78 27.99 8.61
N ALA A 173 -3.67 26.67 8.40
CA ALA A 173 -3.14 26.10 7.16
C ALA A 173 -3.89 26.58 5.89
N HIS A 174 -5.17 26.92 6.03
CA HIS A 174 -6.02 27.45 4.97
C HIS A 174 -6.33 28.94 5.08
N ALA A 175 -5.81 29.61 6.12
CA ALA A 175 -6.35 30.88 6.62
C ALA A 175 -5.45 32.09 6.38
N LEU A 176 -4.35 31.95 5.63
CA LEU A 176 -3.60 33.12 5.19
C LEU A 176 -4.51 33.97 4.29
N GLY A 177 -4.84 35.17 4.76
CA GLY A 177 -5.83 36.05 4.15
C GLY A 177 -7.18 36.08 4.86
N THR A 178 -7.42 35.25 5.88
CA THR A 178 -8.67 35.22 6.66
C THR A 178 -8.69 36.34 7.72
N SER A 179 -9.87 36.88 8.02
CA SER A 179 -10.10 37.70 9.22
C SER A 179 -11.36 37.24 9.95
N VAL A 180 -11.32 37.23 11.28
CA VAL A 180 -12.49 37.04 12.15
C VAL A 180 -12.94 38.43 12.60
N GLY A 181 -14.11 38.86 12.12
CA GLY A 181 -14.46 40.27 12.09
C GLY A 181 -13.38 41.09 11.39
N ASP A 182 -12.88 42.13 12.07
CA ASP A 182 -11.83 43.01 11.57
C ASP A 182 -10.40 42.51 11.87
N ARG A 183 -10.24 41.43 12.65
CA ARG A 183 -8.94 40.93 13.09
C ARG A 183 -8.43 39.85 12.14
N ALA A 184 -7.24 40.04 11.57
CA ALA A 184 -6.62 39.02 10.73
C ALA A 184 -6.25 37.78 11.57
N VAL A 185 -6.45 36.58 11.02
CA VAL A 185 -5.93 35.35 11.64
C VAL A 185 -4.41 35.47 11.77
N GLY A 186 -3.89 35.19 12.97
CA GLY A 186 -2.49 35.42 13.34
C GLY A 186 -2.23 36.71 14.14
N SER A 187 -3.17 37.66 14.22
CA SER A 187 -3.04 38.91 15.00
C SER A 187 -3.50 38.79 16.47
N GLY A 188 -3.20 37.66 17.11
CA GLY A 188 -3.40 37.48 18.56
C GLY A 188 -4.81 37.10 19.03
N LEU A 189 -5.57 36.32 18.26
CA LEU A 189 -6.84 35.72 18.70
C LEU A 189 -6.62 34.54 19.67
N SER A 190 -5.45 33.90 19.60
CA SER A 190 -5.13 32.69 20.32
C SER A 190 -3.68 32.71 20.82
N ALA A 191 -3.22 31.62 21.44
CA ALA A 191 -1.82 31.47 21.85
C ALA A 191 -0.88 31.52 20.64
N ALA A 192 -1.28 30.88 19.55
CA ALA A 192 -0.50 30.79 18.33
C ALA A 192 -1.39 30.44 17.13
N ALA A 193 -1.13 31.07 15.98
CA ALA A 193 -1.69 30.66 14.69
C ALA A 193 -0.61 30.02 13.81
N CYS A 194 -0.92 28.85 13.28
CA CYS A 194 -0.01 28.00 12.52
C CYS A 194 -0.39 27.99 11.04
N PHE A 195 0.48 28.54 10.18
CA PHE A 195 0.25 28.64 8.74
C PHE A 195 1.01 27.56 7.97
N SER A 196 0.45 27.17 6.82
CA SER A 196 1.05 26.25 5.87
C SER A 196 1.48 26.96 4.59
N PHE A 197 2.67 26.63 4.12
CA PHE A 197 3.20 27.04 2.82
C PHE A 197 3.44 25.85 1.89
N TYR A 198 2.73 24.74 2.15
CA TYR A 198 2.75 23.58 1.26
C TYR A 198 2.36 23.97 -0.17
N ALA A 199 2.81 23.21 -1.16
CA ALA A 199 2.72 23.53 -2.59
C ALA A 199 1.32 23.93 -3.10
N THR A 200 0.23 23.48 -2.46
CA THR A 200 -1.14 23.82 -2.86
C THR A 200 -1.76 25.00 -2.11
N LYS A 201 -1.08 25.56 -1.09
CA LYS A 201 -1.61 26.65 -0.25
C LYS A 201 -1.63 27.99 -0.97
N ASN A 202 -2.29 28.98 -0.37
CA ASN A 202 -2.43 30.31 -0.97
C ASN A 202 -1.08 31.04 -1.16
N LEU A 203 -0.05 30.64 -0.40
CA LEU A 203 1.32 31.11 -0.54
C LEU A 203 2.27 29.90 -0.62
N PRO A 204 2.46 29.28 -1.80
CA PRO A 204 3.12 27.97 -1.92
C PRO A 204 4.64 28.06 -2.03
N VAL A 205 5.41 27.51 -1.08
CA VAL A 205 6.89 27.53 -1.10
C VAL A 205 7.52 26.15 -1.29
N GLY A 206 6.73 25.17 -1.72
CA GLY A 206 7.08 23.76 -1.76
C GLY A 206 6.68 23.08 -0.46
N GLU A 207 7.53 23.24 0.56
CA GLU A 207 7.28 22.81 1.95
C GLU A 207 7.60 23.97 2.90
N GLY A 208 6.81 24.16 3.94
CA GLY A 208 7.04 25.23 4.92
C GLY A 208 5.85 25.50 5.82
N GLY A 209 6.11 26.19 6.92
CA GLY A 209 5.09 26.74 7.80
C GLY A 209 5.58 27.96 8.57
N MET A 210 4.66 28.62 9.26
CA MET A 210 4.94 29.77 10.12
C MET A 210 4.08 29.68 11.37
N VAL A 211 4.66 29.93 12.54
CA VAL A 211 3.89 30.21 13.76
C VAL A 211 3.86 31.72 13.94
N THR A 212 2.71 32.29 14.27
CA THR A 212 2.59 33.68 14.72
C THR A 212 1.99 33.74 16.11
N THR A 213 2.45 34.69 16.92
CA THR A 213 2.00 34.86 18.30
C THR A 213 2.28 36.27 18.81
N GLU A 214 1.48 36.72 19.78
CA GLU A 214 1.72 37.95 20.53
C GLU A 214 2.68 37.74 21.72
N ASP A 215 2.93 36.49 22.11
CA ASP A 215 3.79 36.12 23.23
C ASP A 215 5.25 35.96 22.75
N PRO A 216 6.16 36.91 23.11
CA PRO A 216 7.56 36.82 22.73
C PRO A 216 8.30 35.64 23.38
N GLU A 217 7.84 35.15 24.53
CA GLU A 217 8.46 34.01 25.21
C GLU A 217 8.08 32.70 24.52
N LEU A 218 6.81 32.55 24.12
CA LEU A 218 6.35 31.43 23.31
C LEU A 218 7.09 31.39 21.96
N ALA A 219 7.21 32.52 21.27
CA ALA A 219 8.00 32.63 20.04
C ALA A 219 9.47 32.22 20.25
N ALA A 220 10.10 32.69 21.34
CA ALA A 220 11.49 32.34 21.65
C ALA A 220 11.66 30.85 21.96
N ARG A 221 10.70 30.22 22.65
CA ARG A 221 10.70 28.76 22.89
C ARG A 221 10.59 27.98 21.58
N ILE A 222 9.59 28.29 20.75
CA ILE A 222 9.42 27.65 19.43
C ILE A 222 10.67 27.83 18.56
N GLY A 223 11.27 29.03 18.59
CA GLY A 223 12.50 29.34 17.85
C GLY A 223 13.71 28.49 18.26
N ARG A 224 13.83 28.13 19.54
CA ARG A 224 14.85 27.16 20.02
C ARG A 224 14.45 25.73 19.69
N ALA A 225 13.19 25.37 19.98
CA ALA A 225 12.66 24.02 19.82
C ALA A 225 12.65 23.55 18.36
N ARG A 226 12.48 24.42 17.36
CA ARG A 226 12.61 24.03 15.93
C ARG A 226 14.00 23.57 15.52
N LEU A 227 15.01 23.83 16.34
CA LEU A 227 16.41 23.48 16.09
C LEU A 227 17.02 22.79 17.32
N HIS A 228 16.45 21.63 17.67
CA HIS A 228 16.90 20.74 18.75
C HIS A 228 16.84 21.32 20.17
N GLY A 229 16.22 22.49 20.39
CA GLY A 229 16.18 23.13 21.71
C GLY A 229 17.50 23.76 22.14
N MET A 230 18.37 24.08 21.17
CA MET A 230 19.67 24.70 21.44
C MET A 230 19.52 26.17 21.90
N SER A 231 20.25 26.57 22.95
CA SER A 231 20.24 27.93 23.52
C SER A 231 20.87 28.99 22.62
N ALA A 232 21.68 28.56 21.64
CA ALA A 232 22.31 29.43 20.68
C ALA A 232 22.17 28.86 19.26
N ASP A 233 21.82 29.76 18.34
CA ASP A 233 21.69 29.47 16.91
C ASP A 233 22.99 28.87 16.34
N ALA A 234 22.88 27.69 15.72
CA ALA A 234 24.03 26.99 15.15
C ALA A 234 24.79 27.82 14.09
N TRP A 235 24.09 28.70 13.36
CA TRP A 235 24.69 29.53 12.32
C TRP A 235 25.54 30.68 12.87
N ARG A 236 25.18 31.23 14.04
CA ARG A 236 25.94 32.31 14.70
C ARG A 236 27.33 31.88 15.15
N ARG A 237 27.60 30.58 15.21
CA ARG A 237 28.94 30.01 15.53
C ARG A 237 30.00 30.37 14.49
N HIS A 238 29.58 30.60 13.25
CA HIS A 238 30.47 30.87 12.12
C HIS A 238 30.61 32.37 11.80
N LEU A 239 29.94 33.24 12.56
CA LEU A 239 30.09 34.69 12.45
C LEU A 239 31.27 35.20 13.29
N PRO A 240 31.87 36.37 12.94
CA PRO A 240 32.86 37.03 13.78
C PRO A 240 32.32 37.29 15.19
N GLY A 241 33.00 36.76 16.22
CA GLY A 241 32.54 36.83 17.62
C GLY A 241 31.58 35.70 18.05
N GLY A 242 31.28 34.76 17.16
CA GLY A 242 30.49 33.56 17.47
C GLY A 242 31.19 32.59 18.41
N THR A 243 30.43 31.92 19.27
CA THR A 243 30.93 30.87 20.18
C THR A 243 30.42 29.50 19.74
N TRP A 244 31.29 28.49 19.76
CA TRP A 244 30.88 27.09 19.52
C TRP A 244 30.06 26.51 20.69
N ARG A 245 30.07 27.17 21.86
CA ARG A 245 29.39 26.70 23.07
C ARG A 245 27.89 26.97 22.97
N TYR A 246 27.10 25.92 23.18
CA TYR A 246 25.65 25.98 23.35
C TYR A 246 25.22 24.89 24.35
N SER A 247 24.03 25.04 24.90
CA SER A 247 23.34 24.03 25.72
C SER A 247 22.05 23.61 25.02
N VAL A 248 21.57 22.41 25.33
CA VAL A 248 20.23 21.95 24.93
C VAL A 248 19.34 22.05 26.17
N GLU A 249 18.35 22.95 26.14
CA GLU A 249 17.48 23.23 27.28
C GLU A 249 16.26 22.29 27.34
N GLU A 250 15.80 21.83 26.19
CA GLU A 250 14.64 20.94 26.04
C GLU A 250 14.79 20.09 24.77
N ALA A 251 14.07 18.96 24.71
CA ALA A 251 14.08 18.08 23.54
C ALA A 251 13.26 18.69 22.38
N GLY A 252 13.92 19.51 21.57
CA GLY A 252 13.36 20.09 20.35
C GLY A 252 13.38 19.16 19.12
N LEU A 253 12.83 19.65 18.02
CA LEU A 253 12.76 18.99 16.72
C LEU A 253 13.83 19.52 15.74
N LYS A 254 13.99 18.83 14.61
CA LYS A 254 14.67 19.37 13.42
C LYS A 254 13.61 19.88 12.44
N ALA A 255 13.12 21.09 12.69
CA ALA A 255 11.95 21.66 12.00
C ALA A 255 12.20 23.11 11.52
N ASN A 256 13.44 23.49 11.27
CA ASN A 256 13.78 24.84 10.81
C ASN A 256 13.50 25.01 9.30
N MET A 257 13.02 26.21 8.91
CA MET A 257 12.88 26.60 7.50
C MET A 257 14.23 26.99 6.91
N THR A 258 14.48 26.64 5.65
CA THR A 258 15.69 27.02 4.90
C THR A 258 15.59 28.42 4.30
N ASP A 259 16.72 29.10 4.09
CA ASP A 259 16.74 30.39 3.38
C ASP A 259 16.24 30.27 1.93
N VAL A 260 16.34 29.09 1.31
CA VAL A 260 15.78 28.84 -0.03
C VAL A 260 14.26 28.94 0.01
N GLN A 261 13.60 28.25 0.96
CA GLN A 261 12.14 28.32 1.15
C GLN A 261 11.71 29.73 1.57
N ALA A 262 12.45 30.36 2.48
CA ALA A 262 12.14 31.71 2.94
C ALA A 262 12.23 32.74 1.80
N ALA A 263 13.27 32.67 0.96
CA ALA A 263 13.42 33.58 -0.19
C ALA A 263 12.28 33.45 -1.20
N ILE A 264 11.78 32.22 -1.43
CA ILE A 264 10.57 31.98 -2.23
C ILE A 264 9.36 32.62 -1.55
N GLY A 265 9.17 32.35 -0.25
CA GLY A 265 8.07 32.90 0.55
C GLY A 265 7.98 34.42 0.50
N ARG A 266 9.10 35.11 0.74
CA ARG A 266 9.20 36.58 0.66
C ARG A 266 8.81 37.11 -0.70
N ALA A 267 9.37 36.53 -1.77
CA ALA A 267 9.10 36.97 -3.12
C ALA A 267 7.63 36.78 -3.52
N GLN A 268 6.98 35.72 -3.03
CA GLN A 268 5.57 35.47 -3.29
C GLN A 268 4.63 36.29 -2.40
N LEU A 269 5.06 36.65 -1.19
CA LEU A 269 4.26 37.47 -0.28
C LEU A 269 3.91 38.82 -0.92
N GLY A 270 4.80 39.36 -1.75
CA GLY A 270 4.54 40.56 -2.56
C GLY A 270 3.43 40.42 -3.60
N HIS A 271 3.08 39.19 -4.02
CA HIS A 271 1.99 38.91 -4.96
C HIS A 271 0.70 38.44 -4.28
N PHE A 272 0.75 38.19 -2.97
CA PHE A 272 -0.34 37.52 -2.25
C PHE A 272 -1.66 38.28 -2.34
N HIS A 273 -1.62 39.61 -2.25
CA HIS A 273 -2.82 40.44 -2.34
C HIS A 273 -3.57 40.24 -3.66
N ASP A 274 -2.87 40.25 -4.79
CA ASP A 274 -3.47 40.08 -6.11
C ASP A 274 -4.01 38.65 -6.30
N TRP A 275 -3.30 37.65 -5.78
CA TRP A 275 -3.77 36.26 -5.77
C TRP A 275 -5.02 36.09 -4.90
N GLN A 276 -5.11 36.79 -3.77
CA GLN A 276 -6.28 36.79 -2.91
C GLN A 276 -7.48 37.44 -3.60
N GLN A 277 -7.29 38.57 -4.29
CA GLN A 277 -8.34 39.21 -5.08
C GLN A 277 -8.84 38.29 -6.19
N ARG A 278 -7.92 37.61 -6.88
CA ARG A 278 -8.28 36.70 -7.96
C ARG A 278 -9.07 35.48 -7.46
N ARG A 279 -8.68 34.91 -6.32
CA ARG A 279 -9.46 33.87 -5.62
C ARG A 279 -10.85 34.35 -5.24
N ASN A 280 -10.99 35.58 -4.74
CA ASN A 280 -12.30 36.16 -4.43
C ASN A 280 -13.19 36.29 -5.69
N ALA A 281 -12.63 36.72 -6.81
CA ALA A 281 -13.35 36.81 -8.09
C ALA A 281 -13.82 35.43 -8.59
N VAL A 282 -12.96 34.41 -8.51
CA VAL A 282 -13.31 33.02 -8.86
C VAL A 282 -14.45 32.51 -7.97
N ALA A 283 -14.37 32.73 -6.65
CA ALA A 283 -15.41 32.31 -5.73
C ALA A 283 -16.75 33.01 -5.99
N ALA A 284 -16.74 34.33 -6.21
CA ALA A 284 -17.96 35.08 -6.53
C ALA A 284 -18.64 34.56 -7.81
N ARG A 285 -17.84 34.18 -8.82
CA ARG A 285 -18.34 33.59 -10.05
C ARG A 285 -18.93 32.20 -9.82
N TYR A 286 -18.30 31.37 -8.99
CA TYR A 286 -18.91 30.10 -8.58
C TYR A 286 -20.21 30.31 -7.81
N ASP A 287 -20.25 31.26 -6.87
CA ASP A 287 -21.44 31.58 -6.08
C ASP A 287 -22.60 31.98 -7.02
N GLU A 288 -22.35 32.86 -7.99
CA GLU A 288 -23.34 33.31 -8.98
C GLU A 288 -23.80 32.16 -9.89
N ALA A 289 -22.87 31.42 -10.50
CA ALA A 289 -23.19 30.40 -11.49
C ALA A 289 -23.84 29.15 -10.89
N LEU A 290 -23.54 28.83 -9.62
CA LEU A 290 -24.07 27.64 -8.94
C LEU A 290 -25.35 27.92 -8.15
N ALA A 291 -25.70 29.18 -7.88
CA ALA A 291 -26.91 29.54 -7.13
C ALA A 291 -28.20 28.92 -7.70
N GLY A 292 -28.26 28.74 -9.03
CA GLY A 292 -29.40 28.15 -9.73
C GLY A 292 -29.38 26.62 -9.85
N VAL A 293 -28.31 25.94 -9.40
CA VAL A 293 -28.16 24.49 -9.58
C VAL A 293 -28.79 23.74 -8.40
N PRO A 294 -29.92 23.01 -8.60
CA PRO A 294 -30.61 22.36 -7.50
C PRO A 294 -29.74 21.33 -6.80
N GLY A 295 -29.58 21.46 -5.49
CA GLY A 295 -28.89 20.46 -4.66
C GLY A 295 -27.38 20.60 -4.56
N LEU A 296 -26.81 21.66 -5.13
CA LEU A 296 -25.47 22.12 -4.75
C LEU A 296 -25.59 23.31 -3.81
N GLU A 297 -24.93 23.24 -2.66
CA GLU A 297 -24.89 24.35 -1.68
C GLU A 297 -23.44 24.62 -1.27
N PRO A 298 -22.90 25.83 -1.47
CA PRO A 298 -21.63 26.22 -0.86
C PRO A 298 -21.69 26.13 0.67
N LEU A 299 -20.56 25.84 1.32
CA LEU A 299 -20.47 25.94 2.78
C LEU A 299 -20.65 27.40 3.23
N THR A 300 -21.35 27.57 4.35
CA THR A 300 -21.59 28.87 4.97
C THR A 300 -20.46 29.23 5.94
N SER A 301 -20.26 30.53 6.16
CA SER A 301 -19.32 31.03 7.17
C SER A 301 -20.06 31.19 8.50
N PRO A 302 -19.61 30.56 9.60
CA PRO A 302 -20.25 30.68 10.91
C PRO A 302 -20.05 32.07 11.52
N THR A 303 -18.94 32.73 11.17
CA THR A 303 -18.53 34.01 11.76
C THR A 303 -18.36 35.06 10.67
N PRO A 304 -18.74 36.33 10.92
CA PRO A 304 -18.42 37.43 10.03
C PRO A 304 -16.91 37.61 9.87
N GLY A 305 -16.49 38.09 8.70
CA GLY A 305 -15.09 38.38 8.42
C GLY A 305 -14.71 38.06 6.97
N ARG A 306 -13.41 38.06 6.69
CA ARG A 306 -12.88 37.80 5.35
C ARG A 306 -12.49 36.33 5.22
N HIS A 307 -12.94 35.70 4.14
CA HIS A 307 -12.59 34.32 3.80
C HIS A 307 -11.32 34.29 2.92
N ALA A 308 -10.32 33.46 3.23
CA ALA A 308 -9.06 33.35 2.46
C ALA A 308 -9.24 32.64 1.09
N ARG A 309 -10.34 31.90 0.94
CA ARG A 309 -10.75 31.24 -0.32
C ARG A 309 -9.69 30.26 -0.80
N HIS A 310 -9.16 29.49 0.16
CA HIS A 310 -8.20 28.43 -0.14
C HIS A 310 -8.89 27.28 -0.89
N LEU A 311 -10.04 26.86 -0.39
CA LEU A 311 -10.92 25.88 -1.03
C LEU A 311 -12.24 26.54 -1.42
N TYR A 312 -12.84 26.04 -2.49
CA TYR A 312 -14.25 26.26 -2.79
C TYR A 312 -14.98 24.92 -2.66
N VAL A 313 -15.74 24.77 -1.58
CA VAL A 313 -16.37 23.50 -1.19
C VAL A 313 -17.88 23.64 -1.30
N VAL A 314 -18.49 22.69 -2.00
CA VAL A 314 -19.95 22.55 -2.10
C VAL A 314 -20.40 21.24 -1.47
N ARG A 315 -21.62 21.25 -0.95
CA ARG A 315 -22.36 20.08 -0.52
C ARG A 315 -23.23 19.59 -1.68
N VAL A 316 -23.08 18.32 -2.04
CA VAL A 316 -23.91 17.62 -3.00
C VAL A 316 -25.04 16.94 -2.24
N LEU A 317 -26.22 17.54 -2.28
CA LEU A 317 -27.40 17.10 -1.56
C LEU A 317 -28.25 16.12 -2.40
N ASP A 318 -29.07 15.31 -1.74
CA ASP A 318 -29.95 14.32 -2.38
C ASP A 318 -30.76 14.89 -3.57
N ARG A 319 -31.20 16.15 -3.46
CA ARG A 319 -31.99 16.83 -4.50
C ARG A 319 -31.21 17.19 -5.78
N TYR A 320 -29.89 17.05 -5.78
CA TYR A 320 -29.06 17.15 -7.00
C TYR A 320 -29.31 15.95 -7.95
N GLY A 321 -29.77 14.84 -7.39
CA GLY A 321 -30.17 13.64 -8.14
C GLY A 321 -29.02 12.71 -8.52
N ARG A 322 -27.80 12.97 -8.02
CA ARG A 322 -26.60 12.13 -8.19
C ARG A 322 -25.78 12.11 -6.90
N ASP A 323 -25.11 11.01 -6.66
CA ASP A 323 -24.17 10.85 -5.54
C ASP A 323 -22.87 11.65 -5.77
N ARG A 324 -22.21 12.07 -4.69
CA ARG A 324 -20.98 12.87 -4.71
C ARG A 324 -19.84 12.12 -5.42
N ASP A 325 -19.62 10.84 -5.13
CA ASP A 325 -18.51 10.08 -5.72
C ASP A 325 -18.72 9.88 -7.23
N GLN A 326 -19.95 9.59 -7.64
CA GLN A 326 -20.35 9.55 -9.06
C GLN A 326 -20.10 10.89 -9.76
N LEU A 327 -20.42 12.00 -9.09
CA LEU A 327 -20.18 13.33 -9.63
C LEU A 327 -18.69 13.60 -9.83
N ILE A 328 -17.84 13.20 -8.86
CA ILE A 328 -16.39 13.29 -9.02
C ILE A 328 -15.97 12.52 -10.28
N GLU A 329 -16.50 11.31 -10.52
CA GLU A 329 -16.10 10.45 -11.67
C GLU A 329 -16.41 11.12 -13.00
N LEU A 330 -17.64 11.59 -13.14
CA LEU A 330 -18.11 12.29 -14.33
C LEU A 330 -17.31 13.57 -14.60
N LEU A 331 -16.97 14.35 -13.56
CA LEU A 331 -16.12 15.54 -13.72
C LEU A 331 -14.70 15.18 -14.18
N ALA A 332 -14.12 14.09 -13.67
CA ALA A 332 -12.78 13.68 -14.08
C ALA A 332 -12.73 13.12 -15.51
N ASP A 333 -13.79 12.46 -15.98
CA ASP A 333 -13.91 12.03 -17.38
C ASP A 333 -13.83 13.23 -18.34
N ASP A 334 -14.38 14.38 -17.93
CA ASP A 334 -14.30 15.65 -18.66
C ASP A 334 -13.01 16.45 -18.39
N GLY A 335 -12.06 15.87 -17.66
CA GLY A 335 -10.79 16.49 -17.34
C GLY A 335 -10.88 17.61 -16.29
N ILE A 336 -11.90 17.60 -15.42
CA ILE A 336 -12.06 18.53 -14.30
C ILE A 336 -11.58 17.83 -13.01
N GLY A 337 -10.50 18.33 -12.44
CA GLY A 337 -9.97 17.87 -11.16
C GLY A 337 -10.83 18.31 -9.99
N THR A 338 -11.15 17.39 -9.09
CA THR A 338 -11.87 17.68 -7.84
C THR A 338 -11.19 16.95 -6.70
N SER A 339 -11.56 17.30 -5.47
CA SER A 339 -11.06 16.64 -4.27
C SER A 339 -12.13 16.58 -3.18
N VAL A 340 -11.83 15.86 -2.10
CA VAL A 340 -12.63 15.81 -0.88
C VAL A 340 -11.72 16.22 0.28
N HIS A 341 -12.12 17.28 0.97
CA HIS A 341 -11.50 17.70 2.22
C HIS A 341 -12.59 17.55 3.27
N PHE A 342 -12.43 16.79 4.35
CA PHE A 342 -11.45 15.71 4.55
C PHE A 342 -12.19 14.39 4.78
N ILE A 343 -11.47 13.27 4.71
CA ILE A 343 -11.96 12.04 5.34
C ILE A 343 -11.97 12.28 6.86
N PRO A 344 -13.09 12.05 7.57
CA PRO A 344 -13.17 12.22 9.01
C PRO A 344 -12.11 11.40 9.74
N LEU A 345 -11.47 11.97 10.76
CA LEU A 345 -10.37 11.30 11.45
C LEU A 345 -10.80 9.94 12.04
N HIS A 346 -12.00 9.85 12.62
CA HIS A 346 -12.53 8.61 13.22
C HIS A 346 -12.88 7.52 12.20
N HIS A 347 -12.88 7.81 10.89
CA HIS A 347 -12.97 6.79 9.84
C HIS A 347 -11.63 6.11 9.59
N MET A 348 -10.52 6.73 10.00
CA MET A 348 -9.19 6.20 9.78
C MET A 348 -8.78 5.23 10.92
N PRO A 349 -8.24 4.04 10.61
CA PRO A 349 -7.93 3.02 11.63
C PRO A 349 -6.99 3.49 12.75
N TYR A 350 -6.07 4.41 12.45
CA TYR A 350 -5.13 4.92 13.45
C TYR A 350 -5.83 5.77 14.52
N PHE A 351 -6.65 6.75 14.12
CA PHE A 351 -7.33 7.64 15.06
C PHE A 351 -8.50 6.97 15.80
N GLN A 352 -9.05 5.86 15.28
CA GLN A 352 -9.98 5.01 16.05
C GLN A 352 -9.36 4.47 17.35
N ARG A 353 -8.02 4.32 17.39
CA ARG A 353 -7.28 3.89 18.57
C ARG A 353 -6.62 5.05 19.32
N ALA A 354 -6.15 6.07 18.58
CA ALA A 354 -5.33 7.14 19.12
C ALA A 354 -6.15 8.35 19.63
N ALA A 355 -7.37 8.56 19.15
CA ALA A 355 -8.20 9.70 19.51
C ALA A 355 -9.43 9.30 20.33
N VAL A 356 -9.92 10.23 21.15
CA VAL A 356 -11.18 10.07 21.88
C VAL A 356 -12.33 10.52 21.00
N VAL A 357 -13.30 9.64 20.79
CA VAL A 357 -14.59 9.97 20.16
C VAL A 357 -15.62 10.16 21.27
N PRO A 358 -16.41 11.25 21.28
CA PRO A 358 -17.51 11.41 22.22
C PRO A 358 -18.49 10.22 22.17
N PRO A 359 -19.10 9.80 23.30
CA PRO A 359 -20.01 8.65 23.34
C PRO A 359 -21.21 8.75 22.37
N ASP A 360 -21.68 9.97 22.11
CA ASP A 360 -22.79 10.25 21.19
C ASP A 360 -22.38 10.20 19.71
N GLY A 361 -21.10 9.93 19.43
CA GLY A 361 -20.53 9.92 18.08
C GLY A 361 -20.29 11.32 17.52
N LEU A 362 -20.18 11.39 16.18
CA LEU A 362 -19.89 12.60 15.41
C LEU A 362 -20.91 12.77 14.26
N PRO A 363 -22.22 12.85 14.57
CA PRO A 363 -23.30 12.79 13.58
C PRO A 363 -23.26 13.92 12.54
N GLY A 364 -22.77 15.10 12.89
CA GLY A 364 -22.64 16.22 11.96
C GLY A 364 -21.62 15.92 10.86
N VAL A 365 -20.45 15.42 11.23
CA VAL A 365 -19.43 15.00 10.27
C VAL A 365 -19.88 13.79 9.44
N GLU A 366 -20.58 12.81 10.05
CA GLU A 366 -21.14 11.66 9.31
C GLU A 366 -22.16 12.08 8.26
N ALA A 367 -23.00 13.08 8.56
CA ALA A 367 -23.96 13.61 7.61
C ALA A 367 -23.26 14.41 6.49
N LEU A 368 -22.19 15.14 6.84
CA LEU A 368 -21.50 16.06 5.94
C LEU A 368 -20.56 15.35 4.97
N PHE A 369 -19.72 14.41 5.43
CA PHE A 369 -18.67 13.78 4.64
C PHE A 369 -19.11 13.23 3.25
N PRO A 370 -20.22 12.48 3.12
CA PRO A 370 -20.67 11.99 1.82
C PRO A 370 -21.11 13.11 0.86
N GLN A 371 -21.32 14.33 1.35
CA GLN A 371 -21.78 15.48 0.57
C GLN A 371 -20.62 16.37 0.09
N LEU A 372 -19.42 16.27 0.68
CA LEU A 372 -18.33 17.23 0.44
C LEU A 372 -17.68 17.10 -0.92
N LEU A 373 -17.71 18.16 -1.74
CA LEU A 373 -16.99 18.24 -3.01
C LEU A 373 -16.19 19.54 -3.09
N SER A 374 -14.87 19.44 -3.23
CA SER A 374 -13.99 20.59 -3.46
C SER A 374 -13.75 20.79 -4.95
N LEU A 375 -14.10 21.98 -5.44
CA LEU A 375 -13.92 22.40 -6.84
C LEU A 375 -12.52 23.03 -7.06
N PRO A 376 -12.03 23.08 -8.32
CA PRO A 376 -10.80 23.79 -8.66
C PRO A 376 -10.74 25.20 -8.09
N MET A 377 -9.65 25.54 -7.40
CA MET A 377 -9.53 26.84 -6.74
C MET A 377 -8.09 27.32 -6.65
N TYR A 378 -7.67 28.14 -7.63
CA TYR A 378 -6.34 28.74 -7.70
C TYR A 378 -6.36 30.06 -8.52
N PRO A 379 -5.39 30.97 -8.33
CA PRO A 379 -5.44 32.30 -8.96
C PRO A 379 -5.50 32.26 -10.48
N ASP A 380 -4.76 31.35 -11.13
CA ASP A 380 -4.67 31.29 -12.59
C ASP A 380 -5.89 30.60 -13.25
N LEU A 381 -6.90 30.19 -12.47
CA LEU A 381 -8.11 29.57 -13.01
C LEU A 381 -8.89 30.61 -13.82
N SER A 382 -9.04 30.37 -15.13
CA SER A 382 -9.69 31.33 -16.02
C SER A 382 -11.21 31.35 -15.81
N GLU A 383 -11.86 32.47 -16.13
CA GLU A 383 -13.33 32.56 -16.06
C GLU A 383 -14.03 31.52 -16.92
N ARG A 384 -13.49 31.26 -18.11
CA ARG A 384 -13.96 30.20 -19.01
C ARG A 384 -13.87 28.81 -18.39
N ASP A 385 -12.82 28.54 -17.61
CA ASP A 385 -12.67 27.27 -16.92
C ASP A 385 -13.66 27.13 -15.77
N VAL A 386 -13.88 28.22 -15.00
CA VAL A 386 -14.93 28.28 -13.97
C VAL A 386 -16.30 27.99 -14.60
N ASP A 387 -16.64 28.65 -15.71
CA ASP A 387 -17.90 28.43 -16.43
C ASP A 387 -18.03 26.98 -16.90
N ARG A 388 -16.95 26.40 -17.44
CA ARG A 388 -16.97 25.01 -17.88
C ARG A 388 -17.26 24.05 -16.71
N VAL A 389 -16.71 24.32 -15.53
CA VAL A 389 -17.02 23.56 -14.31
C VAL A 389 -18.50 23.73 -13.93
N CYS A 390 -18.99 24.97 -13.84
CA CYS A 390 -20.36 25.28 -13.47
C CYS A 390 -21.39 24.71 -14.45
N ASP A 391 -21.18 24.91 -15.76
CA ASP A 391 -22.02 24.36 -16.82
C ASP A 391 -22.08 22.84 -16.76
N ARG A 392 -20.95 22.20 -16.45
CA ARG A 392 -20.92 20.74 -16.35
C ARG A 392 -21.71 20.27 -15.14
N LEU A 393 -21.54 20.92 -13.98
CA LEU A 393 -22.35 20.66 -12.79
C LEU A 393 -23.85 20.87 -13.07
N ALA A 394 -24.22 21.97 -13.73
CA ALA A 394 -25.60 22.26 -14.09
C ALA A 394 -26.19 21.20 -15.05
N ARG A 395 -25.44 20.78 -16.08
CA ARG A 395 -25.87 19.72 -17.02
C ARG A 395 -25.99 18.35 -16.35
N LEU A 396 -25.21 18.10 -15.31
CA LEU A 396 -25.26 16.89 -14.51
C LEU A 396 -26.31 16.95 -13.39
N ALA A 397 -27.03 18.04 -13.20
CA ALA A 397 -28.21 18.06 -12.35
C ALA A 397 -29.39 17.41 -13.09
N ALA A 398 -30.10 16.47 -12.45
CA ALA A 398 -31.32 15.86 -13.03
C ALA A 398 -32.59 16.53 -12.48
N PRO A 399 -33.66 16.72 -13.28
CA PRO A 399 -34.95 17.15 -12.74
C PRO A 399 -35.50 16.06 -11.81
N ALA A 400 -35.90 16.50 -10.60
CA ALA A 400 -36.39 15.65 -9.52
C ALA A 400 -37.61 14.82 -9.96
N ARG A 401 -37.39 13.58 -10.40
CA ARG A 401 -38.42 12.55 -10.41
C ARG A 401 -38.26 11.75 -9.14
N GLY A 402 -39.25 11.91 -8.25
CA GLY A 402 -39.38 11.22 -6.97
C GLY A 402 -39.02 9.75 -7.11
N ARG A 403 -37.83 9.41 -6.62
CA ARG A 403 -37.43 8.05 -6.33
C ARG A 403 -37.16 8.01 -4.85
N THR A 404 -38.04 7.34 -4.14
CA THR A 404 -37.77 6.82 -2.81
C THR A 404 -36.41 6.13 -2.84
N ARG A 405 -35.53 6.53 -1.91
CA ARG A 405 -34.15 6.03 -1.72
C ARG A 405 -34.02 4.55 -2.09
N PRO A 406 -33.22 4.17 -3.09
CA PRO A 406 -32.43 2.96 -2.99
C PRO A 406 -31.16 3.29 -2.21
N ARG A 407 -30.86 2.54 -1.15
CA ARG A 407 -29.49 2.42 -0.63
C ARG A 407 -28.55 2.12 -1.80
N PRO A 408 -27.24 2.47 -1.75
CA PRO A 408 -26.29 2.14 -2.82
C PRO A 408 -26.46 0.64 -3.14
N ARG A 409 -27.06 0.34 -4.30
CA ARG A 409 -27.36 -1.03 -4.69
C ARG A 409 -26.07 -1.60 -5.22
N GLY A 410 -25.50 -2.54 -4.49
CA GLY A 410 -24.54 -3.47 -5.08
C GLY A 410 -25.15 -4.14 -6.32
N LEU A 411 -24.31 -4.70 -7.18
CA LEU A 411 -24.73 -5.50 -8.33
C LEU A 411 -25.70 -6.57 -7.84
N ARG A 412 -26.88 -6.68 -8.47
CA ARG A 412 -27.86 -7.69 -8.08
C ARG A 412 -27.25 -9.08 -8.20
N THR A 413 -27.12 -9.77 -7.08
CA THR A 413 -26.26 -10.95 -6.95
C THR A 413 -27.07 -12.20 -6.67
N LEU A 414 -26.92 -13.24 -7.48
CA LEU A 414 -27.47 -14.56 -7.22
C LEU A 414 -26.41 -15.42 -6.54
N VAL A 415 -26.73 -16.01 -5.39
CA VAL A 415 -25.79 -16.87 -4.65
C VAL A 415 -26.09 -18.33 -4.95
N ILE A 416 -25.14 -19.03 -5.56
CA ILE A 416 -25.29 -20.45 -5.87
C ILE A 416 -24.87 -21.25 -4.63
N GLY A 417 -25.81 -21.97 -4.03
CA GLY A 417 -25.68 -22.67 -2.77
C GLY A 417 -26.37 -21.94 -1.61
N ALA A 418 -27.43 -22.54 -1.08
CA ALA A 418 -28.16 -22.08 0.10
C ALA A 418 -27.67 -22.74 1.41
N GLY A 419 -26.55 -23.47 1.38
CA GLY A 419 -25.88 -24.03 2.56
C GLY A 419 -25.17 -22.97 3.42
N GLU A 420 -24.48 -23.41 4.48
CA GLU A 420 -23.79 -22.51 5.45
C GLU A 420 -22.86 -21.48 4.79
N ALA A 421 -22.06 -21.90 3.80
CA ALA A 421 -21.14 -21.00 3.09
C ALA A 421 -21.88 -19.89 2.32
N GLY A 422 -22.96 -20.23 1.61
CA GLY A 422 -23.79 -19.27 0.90
C GLY A 422 -24.55 -18.34 1.83
N ARG A 423 -25.07 -18.85 2.95
CA ARG A 423 -25.76 -18.03 3.97
C ARG A 423 -24.82 -17.07 4.69
N SER A 424 -23.61 -17.51 5.02
CA SER A 424 -22.58 -16.64 5.59
C SER A 424 -22.24 -15.53 4.61
N LEU A 425 -21.97 -15.88 3.35
CA LEU A 425 -21.68 -14.90 2.30
C LEU A 425 -22.83 -13.91 2.11
N ALA A 426 -24.08 -14.38 2.01
CA ALA A 426 -25.22 -13.49 1.84
C ALA A 426 -25.40 -12.52 3.03
N ARG A 427 -25.13 -12.97 4.27
CA ARG A 427 -25.09 -12.10 5.45
C ARG A 427 -23.97 -11.07 5.33
N ASP A 428 -22.77 -11.48 4.98
CA ASP A 428 -21.61 -10.58 4.87
C ASP A 428 -21.83 -9.53 3.78
N LEU A 429 -22.40 -9.93 2.65
CA LEU A 429 -22.79 -9.03 1.55
C LEU A 429 -23.88 -8.04 1.98
N ALA A 430 -24.87 -8.48 2.75
CA ALA A 430 -25.93 -7.60 3.25
C ALA A 430 -25.44 -6.58 4.29
N HIS A 431 -24.42 -6.90 5.09
CA HIS A 431 -23.89 -6.03 6.15
C HIS A 431 -22.71 -5.17 5.70
N THR A 432 -22.19 -5.39 4.49
CA THR A 432 -20.99 -4.70 3.98
C THR A 432 -21.23 -4.10 2.58
N PRO A 433 -21.98 -2.98 2.47
CA PRO A 433 -22.36 -2.35 1.18
C PRO A 433 -21.21 -2.07 0.20
N GLU A 434 -19.99 -1.95 0.67
CA GLU A 434 -18.80 -1.64 -0.12
C GLU A 434 -18.29 -2.79 -0.98
N PHE A 435 -18.77 -4.01 -0.71
CA PHE A 435 -18.51 -5.13 -1.63
C PHE A 435 -19.18 -4.91 -2.98
N GLY A 436 -20.12 -3.97 -3.08
CA GLY A 436 -20.79 -3.63 -4.33
C GLY A 436 -21.59 -4.80 -4.90
N LEU A 437 -22.07 -5.72 -4.06
CA LEU A 437 -22.90 -6.87 -4.40
C LEU A 437 -24.16 -6.86 -3.52
N ASP A 438 -25.34 -7.00 -4.12
CA ASP A 438 -26.65 -6.99 -3.45
C ASP A 438 -27.37 -8.33 -3.65
N PRO A 439 -27.32 -9.26 -2.68
CA PRO A 439 -27.83 -10.61 -2.88
C PRO A 439 -29.37 -10.63 -3.00
N VAL A 440 -29.88 -11.23 -4.09
CA VAL A 440 -31.33 -11.26 -4.41
C VAL A 440 -32.02 -12.60 -4.14
N GLY A 441 -31.25 -13.67 -3.95
CA GLY A 441 -31.76 -15.02 -3.72
C GLY A 441 -30.69 -16.09 -3.93
N PHE A 442 -31.04 -17.33 -3.57
CA PHE A 442 -30.18 -18.49 -3.72
C PHE A 442 -30.64 -19.42 -4.85
N LEU A 443 -29.72 -20.19 -5.44
CA LEU A 443 -30.05 -21.40 -6.19
C LEU A 443 -29.43 -22.62 -5.50
N ASP A 444 -30.23 -23.65 -5.26
CA ASP A 444 -29.77 -24.88 -4.63
C ASP A 444 -30.57 -26.09 -5.16
N ASP A 445 -29.87 -27.19 -5.48
CA ASP A 445 -30.48 -28.42 -5.99
C ASP A 445 -31.07 -29.27 -4.83
N ASP A 446 -30.71 -29.01 -3.56
CA ASP A 446 -31.25 -29.73 -2.40
C ASP A 446 -32.68 -29.25 -2.07
N PRO A 447 -33.72 -30.11 -2.23
CA PRO A 447 -35.11 -29.74 -1.97
C PRO A 447 -35.37 -29.35 -0.52
N ALA A 448 -34.59 -29.87 0.44
CA ALA A 448 -34.72 -29.56 1.86
C ALA A 448 -34.36 -28.10 2.18
N ARG A 449 -33.69 -27.39 1.27
CA ARG A 449 -33.26 -26.00 1.46
C ARG A 449 -34.25 -24.95 1.00
N ARG A 450 -35.35 -25.36 0.34
CA ARG A 450 -36.37 -24.44 -0.20
C ARG A 450 -37.13 -23.66 0.88
N ASP A 451 -37.39 -24.29 2.02
CA ASP A 451 -38.09 -23.67 3.16
C ASP A 451 -37.15 -22.92 4.11
N ASP A 452 -35.84 -23.05 3.87
CA ASP A 452 -34.75 -22.74 4.80
C ASP A 452 -34.17 -21.32 4.55
N GLY A 453 -34.46 -20.72 3.38
CA GLY A 453 -34.04 -19.36 2.98
C GLY A 453 -34.68 -18.23 3.80
N LEU A 454 -35.76 -18.52 4.52
CA LEU A 454 -36.45 -17.57 5.40
C LEU A 454 -35.56 -17.09 6.57
N ALA A 455 -34.52 -17.84 6.96
CA ALA A 455 -33.63 -17.48 8.06
C ALA A 455 -32.69 -16.28 7.80
N VAL A 456 -32.39 -15.97 6.53
CA VAL A 456 -31.55 -14.82 6.11
C VAL A 456 -32.36 -13.77 5.35
N GLY A 457 -33.68 -13.98 5.20
CA GLY A 457 -34.58 -13.06 4.50
C GLY A 457 -34.47 -13.08 2.97
N LEU A 458 -33.82 -14.09 2.37
CA LEU A 458 -33.66 -14.25 0.92
C LEU A 458 -34.21 -15.61 0.45
N PRO A 459 -35.03 -15.66 -0.60
CA PRO A 459 -35.64 -16.91 -1.07
C PRO A 459 -34.64 -17.80 -1.81
N VAL A 460 -34.86 -19.12 -1.77
CA VAL A 460 -34.27 -20.05 -2.75
C VAL A 460 -35.17 -20.03 -3.98
N LEU A 461 -34.64 -19.50 -5.09
CA LEU A 461 -35.40 -19.15 -6.29
C LEU A 461 -35.58 -20.34 -7.25
N GLY A 462 -34.75 -21.38 -7.13
CA GLY A 462 -34.76 -22.54 -8.02
C GLY A 462 -33.54 -23.43 -7.79
N GLY A 463 -33.38 -24.42 -8.67
CA GLY A 463 -32.18 -25.25 -8.76
C GLY A 463 -31.08 -24.58 -9.58
N LEU A 464 -29.92 -25.22 -9.63
CA LEU A 464 -28.76 -24.78 -10.41
C LEU A 464 -29.05 -24.73 -11.92
N ASP A 465 -29.93 -25.60 -12.43
CA ASP A 465 -30.33 -25.59 -13.86
C ASP A 465 -31.17 -24.36 -14.23
N ASP A 466 -31.81 -23.71 -13.26
CA ASP A 466 -32.63 -22.52 -13.47
C ASP A 466 -31.79 -21.23 -13.59
N THR A 467 -30.46 -21.32 -13.51
CA THR A 467 -29.53 -20.17 -13.47
C THR A 467 -29.82 -19.13 -14.56
N ARG A 468 -29.98 -19.55 -15.81
CA ARG A 468 -30.22 -18.64 -16.93
C ARG A 468 -31.54 -17.89 -16.79
N ASP A 469 -32.60 -18.60 -16.42
CA ASP A 469 -33.94 -18.03 -16.32
C ASP A 469 -34.04 -17.11 -15.11
N MET A 470 -33.43 -17.48 -14.00
CA MET A 470 -33.37 -16.67 -12.78
C MET A 470 -32.52 -15.42 -12.96
N VAL A 471 -31.41 -15.50 -13.69
CA VAL A 471 -30.59 -14.32 -14.03
C VAL A 471 -31.41 -13.30 -14.83
N ARG A 472 -32.21 -13.75 -15.80
CA ARG A 472 -33.07 -12.88 -16.61
C ARG A 472 -34.26 -12.32 -15.83
N ALA A 473 -34.99 -13.19 -15.13
CA ALA A 473 -36.20 -12.83 -14.40
C ALA A 473 -35.90 -11.82 -13.28
N HIS A 474 -34.78 -11.98 -12.58
CA HIS A 474 -34.40 -11.14 -11.45
C HIS A 474 -33.39 -10.04 -11.80
N ARG A 475 -33.04 -9.86 -13.08
CA ARG A 475 -32.05 -8.87 -13.56
C ARG A 475 -30.75 -8.95 -12.77
N VAL A 476 -30.22 -10.16 -12.66
CA VAL A 476 -28.97 -10.44 -11.92
C VAL A 476 -27.78 -9.94 -12.74
N GLU A 477 -26.88 -9.24 -12.08
CA GLU A 477 -25.67 -8.63 -12.66
C GLU A 477 -24.39 -9.40 -12.25
N ALA A 478 -24.46 -10.11 -11.13
CA ALA A 478 -23.38 -10.97 -10.64
C ALA A 478 -23.92 -12.32 -10.13
N VAL A 479 -23.20 -13.41 -10.38
CA VAL A 479 -23.48 -14.72 -9.81
C VAL A 479 -22.29 -15.12 -8.96
N VAL A 480 -22.50 -15.42 -7.67
CA VAL A 480 -21.43 -15.85 -6.77
C VAL A 480 -21.65 -17.30 -6.38
N VAL A 481 -20.65 -18.15 -6.63
CA VAL A 481 -20.75 -19.58 -6.31
C VAL A 481 -20.21 -19.87 -4.92
N ALA A 482 -21.08 -20.35 -4.04
CA ALA A 482 -20.85 -20.61 -2.62
C ALA A 482 -21.23 -22.05 -2.22
N ILE A 483 -21.00 -23.03 -3.11
CA ILE A 483 -21.07 -24.47 -2.81
C ILE A 483 -19.64 -25.02 -2.75
N PRO A 484 -19.06 -25.18 -1.55
CA PRO A 484 -17.73 -25.79 -1.40
C PRO A 484 -17.74 -27.21 -1.96
N GLY A 485 -16.91 -27.47 -2.98
CA GLY A 485 -16.83 -28.78 -3.62
C GLY A 485 -17.85 -29.03 -4.75
N LEU A 486 -18.46 -27.97 -5.31
CA LEU A 486 -19.27 -28.10 -6.53
C LEU A 486 -18.44 -28.74 -7.66
N ALA A 487 -18.93 -29.84 -8.24
CA ALA A 487 -18.22 -30.54 -9.31
C ALA A 487 -17.93 -29.58 -10.49
N ALA A 488 -16.72 -29.64 -11.04
CA ALA A 488 -16.24 -28.70 -12.07
C ALA A 488 -17.15 -28.63 -13.32
N ASN A 489 -17.77 -29.74 -13.70
CA ASN A 489 -18.75 -29.77 -14.79
C ASN A 489 -20.01 -28.96 -14.46
N ARG A 490 -20.50 -29.08 -13.22
CA ARG A 490 -21.70 -28.37 -12.76
C ARG A 490 -21.43 -26.88 -12.61
N PHE A 491 -20.25 -26.51 -12.12
CA PHE A 491 -19.78 -25.12 -12.10
C PHE A 491 -19.74 -24.50 -13.51
N ARG A 492 -19.14 -25.18 -14.49
CA ARG A 492 -19.08 -24.68 -15.87
C ARG A 492 -20.46 -24.48 -16.49
N GLN A 493 -21.40 -25.39 -16.23
CA GLN A 493 -22.78 -25.25 -16.70
C GLN A 493 -23.45 -23.99 -16.14
N VAL A 494 -23.32 -23.76 -14.83
CA VAL A 494 -23.88 -22.58 -14.16
C VAL A 494 -23.21 -21.29 -14.64
N ALA A 495 -21.89 -21.30 -14.78
CA ALA A 495 -21.13 -20.14 -15.25
C ALA A 495 -21.52 -19.76 -16.68
N GLN A 496 -21.54 -20.73 -17.60
CA GLN A 496 -21.97 -20.50 -18.99
C GLN A 496 -23.44 -20.08 -19.09
N ALA A 497 -24.31 -20.61 -18.21
CA ALA A 497 -25.72 -20.21 -18.16
C ALA A 497 -25.88 -18.76 -17.71
N ALA A 498 -25.11 -18.32 -16.72
CA ALA A 498 -25.09 -16.96 -16.19
C ALA A 498 -24.45 -15.94 -17.17
N GLU A 499 -23.29 -16.27 -17.75
CA GLU A 499 -22.61 -15.44 -18.75
C GLU A 499 -23.45 -15.29 -20.02
N GLY A 500 -24.02 -16.39 -20.51
CA GLY A 500 -24.95 -16.38 -21.66
C GLY A 500 -26.26 -15.61 -21.41
N ALA A 501 -26.53 -15.23 -20.15
CA ALA A 501 -27.64 -14.38 -19.75
C ALA A 501 -27.22 -12.93 -19.41
N GLY A 502 -25.91 -12.61 -19.51
CA GLY A 502 -25.37 -11.27 -19.31
C GLY A 502 -24.89 -10.96 -17.89
N ALA A 503 -24.82 -11.95 -16.99
CA ALA A 503 -24.31 -11.75 -15.63
C ALA A 503 -22.81 -12.12 -15.52
N SER A 504 -22.07 -11.36 -14.71
CA SER A 504 -20.68 -11.69 -14.38
C SER A 504 -20.61 -12.83 -13.36
N VAL A 505 -19.74 -13.82 -13.56
CA VAL A 505 -19.61 -14.97 -12.63
C VAL A 505 -18.38 -14.75 -11.75
N ARG A 506 -18.56 -14.84 -10.43
CA ARG A 506 -17.51 -14.71 -9.42
C ARG A 506 -17.42 -15.97 -8.58
N TYR A 507 -16.20 -16.42 -8.30
CA TYR A 507 -15.93 -17.64 -7.53
C TYR A 507 -15.24 -17.30 -6.21
N LEU A 508 -15.49 -18.10 -5.18
CA LEU A 508 -14.68 -18.19 -3.97
C LEU A 508 -13.98 -19.55 -4.00
N PRO A 509 -12.64 -19.62 -4.03
CA PRO A 509 -11.78 -19.04 -3.00
C PRO A 509 -10.67 -18.14 -3.55
N SER A 510 -10.54 -16.97 -2.92
CA SER A 510 -9.40 -16.03 -2.90
C SER A 510 -9.88 -14.59 -2.71
N PHE A 511 -11.18 -14.32 -2.61
CA PHE A 511 -11.68 -12.96 -2.36
C PHE A 511 -11.11 -12.35 -1.06
N VAL A 512 -10.94 -13.14 0.02
CA VAL A 512 -10.30 -12.67 1.27
C VAL A 512 -8.79 -12.42 1.10
N ALA A 513 -8.10 -13.26 0.33
CA ALA A 513 -6.66 -13.09 0.06
C ALA A 513 -6.36 -11.93 -0.90
N ALA A 514 -7.22 -11.71 -1.89
CA ALA A 514 -7.19 -10.55 -2.77
C ALA A 514 -7.60 -9.26 -2.03
N LEU A 515 -8.45 -9.36 -0.99
CA LEU A 515 -8.87 -8.18 -0.23
C LEU A 515 -7.76 -7.61 0.67
N GLN A 516 -6.84 -8.45 1.15
CA GLN A 516 -5.72 -8.04 2.03
C GLN A 516 -4.44 -7.68 1.26
N ARG A 517 -4.26 -8.16 0.02
CA ARG A 517 -3.12 -7.79 -0.83
C ARG A 517 -3.08 -6.29 -1.19
N ASP A 518 -4.21 -5.57 -1.10
CA ASP A 518 -4.26 -4.12 -1.26
C ASP A 518 -3.72 -3.33 -0.03
N VAL A 519 -3.35 -4.00 1.07
CA VAL A 519 -2.84 -3.33 2.29
C VAL A 519 -1.32 -3.50 2.47
N VAL A 520 -0.65 -4.36 1.70
CA VAL A 520 0.82 -4.54 1.77
C VAL A 520 1.53 -4.35 0.41
N GLY A 521 0.81 -3.90 -0.62
CA GLY A 521 1.40 -3.54 -1.91
C GLY A 521 0.66 -2.36 -2.53
N SER A 522 0.97 -1.14 -2.11
CA SER A 522 0.34 0.08 -2.61
C SER A 522 0.72 0.45 -4.07
N ASP A 523 1.07 -0.51 -4.94
CA ASP A 523 1.52 -0.20 -6.31
C ASP A 523 1.39 -1.32 -7.36
N MET A 524 0.30 -2.09 -7.36
CA MET A 524 -0.07 -2.90 -8.53
C MET A 524 -1.58 -2.89 -8.77
N ARG A 525 -2.12 -1.74 -9.22
CA ARG A 525 -3.43 -1.72 -9.87
C ARG A 525 -3.39 -2.63 -11.09
N SER A 526 -4.31 -3.59 -11.17
CA SER A 526 -4.79 -4.27 -12.39
C SER A 526 -3.77 -4.38 -13.53
N LEU A 527 -2.59 -4.95 -13.25
CA LEU A 527 -1.69 -5.35 -14.32
C LEU A 527 -2.33 -6.57 -14.99
N ASP A 528 -2.65 -6.44 -16.28
CA ASP A 528 -3.00 -7.59 -17.09
C ASP A 528 -1.73 -8.45 -17.25
N LEU A 529 -1.56 -9.41 -16.33
CA LEU A 529 -0.44 -10.34 -16.33
C LEU A 529 -0.40 -11.16 -17.63
N SER A 530 -1.55 -11.30 -18.32
CA SER A 530 -1.62 -11.97 -19.62
C SER A 530 -1.00 -11.11 -20.72
N ALA A 531 -1.20 -9.79 -20.67
CA ALA A 531 -0.55 -8.85 -21.58
C ALA A 531 0.97 -8.79 -21.36
N LEU A 532 1.43 -8.93 -20.11
CA LEU A 532 2.86 -8.96 -19.78
C LEU A 532 3.56 -10.24 -20.20
N THR A 533 2.93 -11.38 -19.98
CA THR A 533 3.51 -12.69 -20.29
C THR A 533 3.25 -13.11 -21.74
N GLY A 534 2.33 -12.43 -22.44
CA GLY A 534 1.92 -12.76 -23.81
C GLY A 534 1.03 -14.00 -23.91
N ARG A 535 0.56 -14.53 -22.78
CA ARG A 535 -0.25 -15.75 -22.69
C ARG A 535 -1.27 -15.65 -21.54
N ALA A 536 -2.33 -16.44 -21.60
CA ALA A 536 -3.26 -16.55 -20.47
C ALA A 536 -2.58 -17.24 -19.27
N GLU A 537 -2.98 -16.85 -18.06
CA GLU A 537 -2.59 -17.54 -16.84
C GLU A 537 -3.11 -18.98 -16.85
N LEU A 538 -2.24 -19.92 -16.48
CA LEU A 538 -2.58 -21.34 -16.43
C LEU A 538 -3.22 -21.67 -15.07
N HIS A 539 -4.41 -22.26 -15.09
CA HIS A 539 -4.98 -22.85 -13.88
C HIS A 539 -4.40 -24.26 -13.70
N VAL A 540 -3.46 -24.39 -12.76
CA VAL A 540 -2.64 -25.60 -12.58
C VAL A 540 -3.21 -26.56 -11.54
N VAL A 541 -4.02 -26.05 -10.60
CA VAL A 541 -4.45 -26.84 -9.44
C VAL A 541 -5.68 -27.67 -9.77
N SER A 542 -5.55 -29.00 -9.68
CA SER A 542 -6.68 -29.91 -9.83
C SER A 542 -7.55 -29.94 -8.57
N PRO A 543 -8.83 -30.33 -8.67
CA PRO A 543 -9.67 -30.63 -7.50
C PRO A 543 -9.06 -31.70 -6.59
N ASP A 544 -8.23 -32.59 -7.15
CA ASP A 544 -7.63 -33.73 -6.45
C ASP A 544 -6.41 -33.32 -5.60
N ALA A 545 -5.76 -32.19 -5.90
CA ALA A 545 -4.66 -31.65 -5.08
C ALA A 545 -5.09 -31.41 -3.61
N ARG A 546 -6.36 -31.08 -3.39
CA ARG A 546 -6.93 -30.91 -2.05
C ARG A 546 -6.83 -32.18 -1.21
N SER A 547 -6.92 -33.37 -1.82
CA SER A 547 -6.88 -34.65 -1.11
C SER A 547 -5.57 -34.91 -0.36
N VAL A 548 -4.46 -34.29 -0.82
CA VAL A 548 -3.15 -34.38 -0.19
C VAL A 548 -3.04 -33.51 1.07
N ILE A 549 -3.82 -32.43 1.15
CA ILE A 549 -3.69 -31.39 2.17
C ILE A 549 -4.83 -31.45 3.19
N ALA A 550 -6.05 -31.71 2.75
CA ALA A 550 -7.23 -31.70 3.61
C ALA A 550 -7.08 -32.68 4.79
N GLY A 551 -7.30 -32.18 6.00
CA GLY A 551 -7.17 -32.97 7.23
C GLY A 551 -5.75 -33.39 7.61
N ARG A 552 -4.70 -32.95 6.88
CA ARG A 552 -3.30 -33.28 7.16
C ARG A 552 -2.60 -32.20 7.97
N ARG A 553 -1.56 -32.59 8.70
CA ARG A 553 -0.60 -31.68 9.32
C ARG A 553 0.42 -31.24 8.28
N VAL A 554 0.39 -29.97 7.91
CA VAL A 554 1.23 -29.41 6.85
C VAL A 554 2.27 -28.46 7.44
N LEU A 555 3.53 -28.59 7.05
CA LEU A 555 4.61 -27.68 7.42
C LEU A 555 5.11 -26.93 6.17
N VAL A 556 5.12 -25.61 6.24
CA VAL A 556 5.75 -24.75 5.23
C VAL A 556 7.00 -24.14 5.83
N THR A 557 8.17 -24.41 5.25
CA THR A 557 9.43 -23.76 5.64
C THR A 557 9.73 -22.58 4.73
N GLY A 558 10.31 -21.50 5.26
CA GLY A 558 10.42 -20.24 4.53
C GLY A 558 9.05 -19.60 4.35
N ALA A 559 8.13 -19.83 5.31
CA ALA A 559 6.74 -19.40 5.24
C ALA A 559 6.62 -17.88 5.09
N GLY A 560 7.56 -17.14 5.69
CA GLY A 560 7.60 -15.68 5.63
C GLY A 560 7.99 -15.08 4.27
N GLY A 561 8.55 -15.89 3.36
CA GLY A 561 8.91 -15.47 2.00
C GLY A 561 7.69 -15.44 1.05
N SER A 562 7.81 -14.78 -0.10
CA SER A 562 6.69 -14.56 -1.03
C SER A 562 5.95 -15.85 -1.43
N ILE A 563 6.69 -16.88 -1.85
CA ILE A 563 6.11 -18.18 -2.24
C ILE A 563 5.55 -18.92 -1.01
N GLY A 564 6.27 -18.87 0.12
CA GLY A 564 5.82 -19.49 1.36
C GLY A 564 4.52 -18.89 1.88
N THR A 565 4.39 -17.56 1.83
CA THR A 565 3.19 -16.82 2.22
C THR A 565 2.01 -17.22 1.35
N GLU A 566 2.18 -17.24 0.02
CA GLU A 566 1.09 -17.64 -0.88
C GLU A 566 0.72 -19.12 -0.73
N LEU A 567 1.70 -20.00 -0.54
CA LEU A 567 1.45 -21.40 -0.18
C LEU A 567 0.59 -21.50 1.07
N CYS A 568 0.89 -20.73 2.12
CA CYS A 568 0.13 -20.78 3.36
C CYS A 568 -1.33 -20.34 3.16
N HIS A 569 -1.57 -19.28 2.37
CA HIS A 569 -2.92 -18.85 2.02
C HIS A 569 -3.70 -19.94 1.27
N GLN A 570 -3.11 -20.56 0.24
CA GLN A 570 -3.79 -21.59 -0.54
C GLN A 570 -3.97 -22.91 0.24
N ILE A 571 -2.95 -23.34 0.98
CA ILE A 571 -3.02 -24.54 1.83
C ILE A 571 -4.13 -24.38 2.86
N ARG A 572 -4.25 -23.22 3.52
CA ARG A 572 -5.34 -22.98 4.48
C ARG A 572 -6.71 -23.16 3.84
N ALA A 573 -6.91 -22.70 2.61
CA ALA A 573 -8.19 -22.84 1.90
C ALA A 573 -8.57 -24.32 1.64
N PHE A 574 -7.60 -25.24 1.68
CA PHE A 574 -7.82 -26.68 1.54
C PHE A 574 -8.18 -27.39 2.85
N ALA A 575 -8.28 -26.64 3.96
CA ALA A 575 -8.65 -27.13 5.29
C ALA A 575 -7.74 -28.26 5.82
N PRO A 576 -6.44 -28.00 6.02
CA PRO A 576 -5.55 -28.91 6.73
C PRO A 576 -6.00 -29.06 8.19
N SER A 577 -5.60 -30.15 8.86
CA SER A 577 -5.87 -30.28 10.30
C SER A 577 -5.01 -29.32 11.13
N ARG A 578 -3.78 -29.07 10.68
CA ARG A 578 -2.87 -28.03 11.17
C ARG A 578 -1.98 -27.53 10.04
N LEU A 579 -1.70 -26.22 10.04
CA LEU A 579 -0.74 -25.58 9.16
C LEU A 579 0.35 -24.96 10.04
N PHE A 580 1.60 -25.40 9.88
CA PHE A 580 2.75 -24.89 10.63
C PHE A 580 3.62 -23.99 9.74
N LEU A 581 3.99 -22.83 10.29
CA LEU A 581 4.72 -21.75 9.62
C LEU A 581 6.14 -21.69 10.17
N LEU A 582 7.12 -22.22 9.44
CA LEU A 582 8.52 -22.20 9.88
C LEU A 582 9.34 -21.17 9.10
N ASP A 583 9.99 -20.27 9.82
CA ASP A 583 10.96 -19.32 9.29
C ASP A 583 11.98 -18.92 10.38
N HIS A 584 13.13 -18.41 9.95
CA HIS A 584 14.14 -17.84 10.85
C HIS A 584 13.83 -16.37 11.19
N ASP A 585 13.03 -15.70 10.35
CA ASP A 585 12.65 -14.30 10.52
C ASP A 585 11.31 -14.17 11.25
N GLU A 586 11.36 -13.77 12.53
CA GLU A 586 10.17 -13.59 13.36
C GLU A 586 9.21 -12.52 12.83
N SER A 587 9.72 -11.47 12.18
CA SER A 587 8.92 -10.36 11.67
C SER A 587 8.10 -10.81 10.47
N ASN A 588 8.68 -11.64 9.60
CA ASN A 588 7.95 -12.22 8.49
C ASN A 588 6.87 -13.20 8.95
N LEU A 589 7.14 -14.00 9.98
CA LEU A 589 6.16 -14.92 10.56
C LEU A 589 5.01 -14.18 11.23
N HIS A 590 5.32 -13.16 12.03
CA HIS A 590 4.31 -12.33 12.69
C HIS A 590 3.37 -11.67 11.68
N ARG A 591 3.93 -11.06 10.63
CA ARG A 591 3.16 -10.48 9.52
C ARG A 591 2.29 -11.52 8.82
N LEU A 592 2.83 -12.69 8.50
CA LEU A 592 2.06 -13.76 7.85
C LEU A 592 0.91 -14.25 8.74
N GLN A 593 1.13 -14.35 10.04
CA GLN A 593 0.08 -14.76 10.98
C GLN A 593 -1.06 -13.73 11.02
N LEU A 594 -0.75 -12.42 11.07
CA LEU A 594 -1.74 -11.35 10.92
C LEU A 594 -2.51 -11.44 9.60
N GLU A 595 -1.81 -11.68 8.49
CA GLU A 595 -2.41 -11.82 7.17
C GLU A 595 -3.38 -13.01 7.12
N LEU A 596 -2.99 -14.16 7.69
CA LEU A 596 -3.84 -15.33 7.72
C LEU A 596 -5.03 -15.11 8.67
N TYR A 597 -4.79 -14.84 9.94
CA TYR A 597 -5.82 -14.99 11.00
C TYR A 597 -6.50 -13.68 11.41
N GLY A 598 -5.93 -12.52 11.06
CA GLY A 598 -6.43 -11.20 11.48
C GLY A 598 -5.96 -10.78 12.87
N ASP A 599 -5.29 -11.67 13.59
CA ASP A 599 -4.65 -11.49 14.88
C ASP A 599 -3.29 -12.21 14.89
N ALA A 600 -2.42 -11.85 15.84
CA ALA A 600 -1.09 -12.45 15.99
C ALA A 600 -0.86 -12.98 17.40
N LEU A 601 0.03 -13.96 17.49
CA LEU A 601 0.55 -14.57 18.72
C LEU A 601 -0.51 -15.27 19.58
N GLN A 602 -1.63 -15.68 18.97
CA GLN A 602 -2.69 -16.47 19.63
C GLN A 602 -2.58 -17.98 19.36
N GLY A 603 -1.77 -18.39 18.37
CA GLY A 603 -1.65 -19.79 17.91
C GLY A 603 -0.28 -20.41 18.16
N ASP A 604 -0.26 -21.75 18.25
CA ASP A 604 0.93 -22.61 18.34
C ASP A 604 1.48 -23.03 16.96
N ASP A 605 1.04 -22.35 15.90
CA ASP A 605 1.30 -22.67 14.51
C ASP A 605 2.59 -22.06 13.96
N VAL A 606 3.21 -21.13 14.69
CA VAL A 606 4.45 -20.44 14.29
C VAL A 606 5.67 -21.11 14.89
N VAL A 607 6.67 -21.41 14.04
CA VAL A 607 7.93 -22.05 14.42
C VAL A 607 9.11 -21.17 14.01
N ILE A 608 9.68 -20.46 14.97
CA ILE A 608 10.93 -19.71 14.74
C ILE A 608 12.10 -20.70 14.78
N SER A 609 12.75 -20.92 13.64
CA SER A 609 13.90 -21.82 13.51
C SER A 609 14.71 -21.56 12.24
N ASP A 610 16.03 -21.70 12.34
CA ASP A 610 16.89 -21.85 11.18
C ASP A 610 16.94 -23.33 10.76
N ILE A 611 16.79 -23.62 9.47
CA ILE A 611 16.89 -24.98 8.90
C ILE A 611 18.31 -25.55 9.01
N ARG A 612 19.31 -24.70 9.25
CA ARG A 612 20.70 -25.09 9.53
C ARG A 612 20.86 -25.72 10.91
N ASP A 613 19.98 -25.42 11.86
CA ASP A 613 20.00 -25.99 13.22
C ASP A 613 19.41 -27.39 13.23
N ARG A 614 20.30 -28.39 13.06
CA ARG A 614 19.91 -29.80 13.04
C ARG A 614 19.16 -30.24 14.31
N PRO A 615 19.68 -30.07 15.54
CA PRO A 615 18.96 -30.47 16.75
C PRO A 615 17.55 -29.86 16.84
N ARG A 616 17.40 -28.59 16.46
CA ARG A 616 16.10 -27.91 16.48
C ARG A 616 15.14 -28.48 15.43
N ILE A 617 15.59 -28.73 14.21
CA ILE A 617 14.75 -29.35 13.16
C ILE A 617 14.34 -30.77 13.57
N ASP A 618 15.26 -31.55 14.14
CA ASP A 618 14.96 -32.90 14.64
C ASP A 618 13.94 -32.85 15.79
N GLN A 619 13.95 -31.81 16.64
CA GLN A 619 12.92 -31.56 17.67
C GLN A 619 11.57 -31.22 17.04
N VAL A 620 11.52 -30.24 16.13
CA VAL A 620 10.29 -29.75 15.48
C VAL A 620 9.56 -30.90 14.78
N PHE A 621 10.25 -31.74 14.03
CA PHE A 621 9.63 -32.86 13.33
C PHE A 621 9.11 -33.94 14.29
N ARG A 622 9.77 -34.14 15.43
CA ARG A 622 9.34 -35.10 16.46
C ARG A 622 8.06 -34.65 17.16
N GLU A 623 7.95 -33.35 17.44
CA GLU A 623 6.80 -32.72 18.12
C GLU A 623 5.62 -32.55 17.18
N LEU A 624 5.83 -31.92 16.02
CA LEU A 624 4.74 -31.57 15.10
C LEU A 624 4.28 -32.74 14.22
N ARG A 625 5.19 -33.69 13.94
CA ARG A 625 4.99 -34.85 13.04
C ARG A 625 4.26 -34.46 11.74
N PRO A 626 4.83 -33.56 10.92
CA PRO A 626 4.18 -33.11 9.70
C PRO A 626 4.00 -34.27 8.72
N GLU A 627 2.81 -34.36 8.13
CA GLU A 627 2.47 -35.36 7.11
C GLU A 627 2.82 -34.88 5.71
N VAL A 628 2.78 -33.56 5.48
CA VAL A 628 3.17 -32.92 4.23
C VAL A 628 4.11 -31.76 4.54
N VAL A 629 5.24 -31.68 3.82
CA VAL A 629 6.21 -30.60 3.95
C VAL A 629 6.39 -29.90 2.61
N PHE A 630 6.21 -28.58 2.61
CA PHE A 630 6.57 -27.70 1.50
C PHE A 630 7.82 -26.90 1.87
N HIS A 631 8.91 -27.12 1.15
CA HIS A 631 10.20 -26.53 1.47
C HIS A 631 10.53 -25.33 0.57
N ALA A 632 10.24 -24.12 1.07
CA ALA A 632 10.55 -22.86 0.39
C ALA A 632 11.76 -22.10 0.97
N ALA A 633 12.24 -22.47 2.16
CA ALA A 633 13.40 -21.84 2.81
C ALA A 633 14.69 -22.04 2.00
N ALA A 634 15.26 -20.95 1.48
CA ALA A 634 16.53 -20.96 0.76
C ALA A 634 17.10 -19.55 0.56
N HIS A 635 18.40 -19.45 0.32
CA HIS A 635 18.98 -18.26 -0.27
C HIS A 635 18.78 -18.25 -1.78
N LYS A 636 18.34 -17.11 -2.32
CA LYS A 636 17.90 -16.96 -3.71
C LYS A 636 18.64 -15.89 -4.53
N HIS A 637 19.53 -15.11 -3.91
CA HIS A 637 20.21 -13.99 -4.59
C HIS A 637 21.55 -14.43 -5.17
N LEU A 638 21.60 -14.62 -6.49
CA LEU A 638 22.78 -15.12 -7.21
C LEU A 638 24.05 -14.30 -6.90
N PRO A 639 24.08 -12.96 -7.02
CA PRO A 639 25.30 -12.19 -6.78
C PRO A 639 25.86 -12.39 -5.36
N LEU A 640 24.98 -12.47 -4.36
CA LEU A 640 25.39 -12.68 -2.97
C LEU A 640 25.96 -14.09 -2.75
N LEU A 641 25.42 -15.10 -3.40
CA LEU A 641 25.93 -16.48 -3.27
C LEU A 641 27.21 -16.72 -4.05
N GLU A 642 27.47 -15.95 -5.10
CA GLU A 642 28.78 -15.95 -5.76
C GLU A 642 29.89 -15.40 -4.84
N LEU A 643 29.58 -14.37 -4.04
CA LEU A 643 30.45 -13.78 -3.02
C LEU A 643 30.56 -14.65 -1.76
N HIS A 644 29.48 -15.30 -1.36
CA HIS A 644 29.38 -16.11 -0.14
C HIS A 644 28.95 -17.55 -0.43
N PRO A 645 29.75 -18.35 -1.16
CA PRO A 645 29.32 -19.67 -1.61
C PRO A 645 29.11 -20.67 -0.48
N CYS A 646 29.85 -20.53 0.62
CA CYS A 646 29.68 -21.35 1.81
C CYS A 646 28.27 -21.20 2.40
N GLU A 647 27.69 -20.00 2.39
CA GLU A 647 26.33 -19.76 2.88
C GLU A 647 25.26 -20.41 2.00
N GLY A 648 25.50 -20.45 0.69
CA GLY A 648 24.66 -21.20 -0.25
C GLY A 648 24.63 -22.68 0.07
N VAL A 649 25.79 -23.29 0.34
CA VAL A 649 25.88 -24.70 0.75
C VAL A 649 25.19 -24.94 2.09
N LYS A 650 25.48 -24.14 3.12
CA LYS A 650 24.89 -24.30 4.46
C LYS A 650 23.36 -24.25 4.43
N THR A 651 22.76 -23.27 3.76
CA THR A 651 21.29 -23.15 3.69
C THR A 651 20.69 -24.14 2.70
N ASN A 652 21.08 -24.05 1.43
CA ASN A 652 20.35 -24.73 0.36
C ASN A 652 20.66 -26.23 0.32
N VAL A 653 21.83 -26.66 0.80
CA VAL A 653 22.24 -28.08 0.79
C VAL A 653 22.11 -28.69 2.18
N CYS A 654 22.84 -28.19 3.19
CA CYS A 654 22.82 -28.79 4.54
C CYS A 654 21.44 -28.62 5.20
N GLY A 655 20.83 -27.44 5.08
CA GLY A 655 19.48 -27.18 5.59
C GLY A 655 18.42 -28.10 4.96
N THR A 656 18.49 -28.31 3.65
CA THR A 656 17.63 -29.28 2.95
C THR A 656 17.84 -30.71 3.46
N GLU A 657 19.09 -31.14 3.62
CA GLU A 657 19.41 -32.48 4.13
C GLU A 657 18.88 -32.69 5.56
N ASN A 658 18.98 -31.67 6.42
CA ASN A 658 18.41 -31.70 7.77
C ASN A 658 16.90 -31.97 7.74
N LEU A 659 16.17 -31.25 6.88
CA LEU A 659 14.73 -31.41 6.72
C LEU A 659 14.36 -32.78 6.14
N VAL A 660 15.10 -33.25 5.13
CA VAL A 660 14.88 -34.58 4.52
C VAL A 660 15.07 -35.68 5.55
N ARG A 661 16.17 -35.65 6.32
CA ARG A 661 16.43 -36.62 7.40
C ARG A 661 15.31 -36.61 8.44
N ALA A 662 14.90 -35.42 8.88
CA ALA A 662 13.85 -35.26 9.87
C ALA A 662 12.48 -35.74 9.36
N ALA A 663 12.17 -35.49 8.08
CA ALA A 663 10.95 -35.96 7.43
C ALA A 663 10.86 -37.50 7.38
N ILE A 664 11.97 -38.16 7.01
CA ILE A 664 12.06 -39.63 7.03
C ILE A 664 11.85 -40.15 8.45
N ALA A 665 12.55 -39.58 9.43
CA ALA A 665 12.46 -40.02 10.82
C ALA A 665 11.06 -39.81 11.43
N ALA A 666 10.33 -38.77 11.02
CA ALA A 666 8.97 -38.49 11.47
C ALA A 666 7.89 -39.26 10.70
N GLY A 667 8.24 -39.99 9.64
CA GLY A 667 7.28 -40.67 8.78
C GLY A 667 6.40 -39.70 7.99
N THR A 668 6.95 -38.55 7.57
CA THR A 668 6.25 -37.60 6.68
C THR A 668 5.84 -38.32 5.40
N ALA A 669 4.60 -38.13 4.96
CA ALA A 669 4.09 -38.82 3.77
C ALA A 669 4.63 -38.18 2.48
N ARG A 670 4.69 -36.84 2.42
CA ARG A 670 5.11 -36.10 1.23
C ARG A 670 6.01 -34.92 1.55
N PHE A 671 7.03 -34.72 0.73
CA PHE A 671 7.98 -33.63 0.84
C PHE A 671 8.24 -33.02 -0.55
N VAL A 672 7.94 -31.73 -0.71
CA VAL A 672 8.12 -31.00 -1.97
C VAL A 672 9.13 -29.87 -1.80
N LEU A 673 10.24 -29.96 -2.52
CA LEU A 673 11.27 -28.92 -2.58
C LEU A 673 10.97 -27.87 -3.65
N ILE A 674 11.11 -26.59 -3.29
CA ILE A 674 11.07 -25.48 -4.25
C ILE A 674 12.48 -25.13 -4.73
N SER A 675 12.68 -25.30 -6.04
CA SER A 675 13.93 -25.02 -6.77
C SER A 675 13.71 -23.93 -7.83
N THR A 676 14.69 -23.75 -8.72
CA THR A 676 14.76 -22.68 -9.73
C THR A 676 15.31 -23.22 -11.03
N ASP A 677 14.95 -22.57 -12.14
CA ASP A 677 15.53 -22.76 -13.47
C ASP A 677 17.07 -22.79 -13.48
N LYS A 678 17.75 -22.01 -12.64
CA LYS A 678 19.22 -21.98 -12.50
C LYS A 678 19.85 -23.33 -12.12
N ALA A 679 19.06 -24.25 -11.57
CA ALA A 679 19.52 -25.61 -11.29
C ALA A 679 19.69 -26.45 -12.57
N ALA A 680 19.05 -26.06 -13.67
CA ALA A 680 19.32 -26.61 -15.00
C ALA A 680 20.64 -26.06 -15.53
N ASP A 681 21.58 -26.96 -15.83
CA ASP A 681 22.94 -26.64 -16.28
C ASP A 681 23.62 -25.55 -15.41
N PRO A 682 23.95 -25.89 -14.15
CA PRO A 682 24.34 -24.91 -13.15
C PRO A 682 25.74 -24.33 -13.42
N VAL A 683 25.78 -23.04 -13.76
CA VAL A 683 27.03 -22.25 -13.92
C VAL A 683 27.28 -21.26 -12.79
N SER A 684 26.32 -21.12 -11.86
CA SER A 684 26.39 -20.27 -10.68
C SER A 684 26.27 -21.08 -9.39
N VAL A 685 26.72 -20.52 -8.28
CA VAL A 685 26.64 -21.14 -6.95
C VAL A 685 25.19 -21.33 -6.53
N LEU A 686 24.30 -20.39 -6.86
CA LEU A 686 22.87 -20.55 -6.63
C LEU A 686 22.34 -21.78 -7.38
N GLY A 687 22.62 -21.87 -8.68
CA GLY A 687 22.22 -23.00 -9.50
C GLY A 687 22.79 -24.33 -8.98
N ALA A 688 24.08 -24.33 -8.63
CA ALA A 688 24.79 -25.50 -8.13
C ALA A 688 24.20 -26.02 -6.82
N THR A 689 24.00 -25.13 -5.84
CA THR A 689 23.46 -25.51 -4.54
C THR A 689 22.00 -25.96 -4.63
N LYS A 690 21.19 -25.33 -5.49
CA LYS A 690 19.81 -25.78 -5.76
C LYS A 690 19.75 -27.10 -6.50
N ARG A 691 20.66 -27.36 -7.45
CA ARG A 691 20.79 -28.68 -8.09
C ARG A 691 21.17 -29.76 -7.08
N LEU A 692 22.10 -29.49 -6.18
CA LEU A 692 22.45 -30.45 -5.12
C LEU A 692 21.26 -30.70 -4.18
N ALA A 693 20.46 -29.67 -3.84
CA ALA A 693 19.24 -29.84 -3.06
C ALA A 693 18.24 -30.79 -3.75
N GLU A 694 18.03 -30.64 -5.07
CA GLU A 694 17.22 -31.58 -5.86
C GLU A 694 17.77 -33.00 -5.79
N LEU A 695 19.08 -33.19 -5.92
CA LEU A 695 19.69 -34.51 -5.85
C LEU A 695 19.57 -35.15 -4.45
N VAL A 696 19.68 -34.35 -3.39
CA VAL A 696 19.47 -34.82 -2.00
C VAL A 696 18.03 -35.27 -1.81
N VAL A 697 17.06 -34.45 -2.25
CA VAL A 697 15.62 -34.73 -2.09
C VAL A 697 15.20 -35.92 -2.95
N CYS A 698 15.45 -35.88 -4.25
CA CYS A 698 15.02 -36.92 -5.18
C CYS A 698 15.83 -38.22 -5.08
N GLY A 699 17.04 -38.17 -4.50
CA GLY A 699 17.84 -39.36 -4.19
C GLY A 699 17.44 -40.06 -2.89
N SER A 700 16.67 -39.40 -2.03
CA SER A 700 16.23 -39.92 -0.74
C SER A 700 14.97 -40.78 -0.88
N GLY A 701 14.86 -41.85 -0.09
CA GLY A 701 13.66 -42.72 -0.03
C GLY A 701 13.62 -43.89 -1.02
N GLN A 702 14.70 -44.17 -1.76
CA GLN A 702 14.82 -45.43 -2.51
C GLN A 702 14.95 -46.63 -1.55
N GLY A 703 13.98 -47.55 -1.58
CA GLY A 703 14.16 -48.92 -1.05
C GLY A 703 13.48 -49.30 0.27
N THR A 704 12.57 -48.51 0.84
CA THR A 704 11.74 -48.96 1.99
C THR A 704 10.29 -48.50 1.86
N ALA A 705 9.34 -49.42 2.09
CA ALA A 705 7.91 -49.16 2.05
C ALA A 705 7.30 -49.18 3.47
N PRO A 706 6.32 -48.30 3.76
CA PRO A 706 5.93 -47.13 2.99
C PRO A 706 6.78 -45.91 3.42
N GLY A 707 7.77 -45.53 2.60
CA GLY A 707 8.65 -44.38 2.83
C GLY A 707 8.07 -43.04 2.32
N THR A 708 8.65 -41.93 2.76
CA THR A 708 8.30 -40.56 2.34
C THR A 708 8.42 -40.39 0.82
N VAL A 709 7.40 -39.79 0.19
CA VAL A 709 7.43 -39.40 -1.22
C VAL A 709 8.11 -38.03 -1.35
N PHE A 710 9.21 -38.00 -2.08
CA PHE A 710 9.97 -36.78 -2.35
C PHE A 710 9.76 -36.30 -3.78
N ALA A 711 9.59 -34.99 -3.95
CA ALA A 711 9.56 -34.34 -5.25
C ALA A 711 10.21 -32.95 -5.16
N ALA A 712 10.56 -32.41 -6.32
CA ALA A 712 10.97 -31.02 -6.45
C ALA A 712 10.19 -30.32 -7.57
N VAL A 713 10.14 -29.00 -7.51
CA VAL A 713 9.59 -28.15 -8.57
C VAL A 713 10.63 -27.11 -8.97
N ARG A 714 10.72 -26.77 -10.26
CA ARG A 714 11.53 -25.63 -10.71
C ARG A 714 10.64 -24.55 -11.27
N PHE A 715 10.92 -23.31 -10.88
CA PHE A 715 10.30 -22.11 -11.43
C PHE A 715 11.31 -21.26 -12.18
N GLY A 716 10.79 -20.54 -13.18
CA GLY A 716 11.50 -19.41 -13.77
C GLY A 716 11.34 -18.14 -12.92
N VAL A 717 11.24 -17.00 -13.57
CA VAL A 717 10.95 -15.71 -12.93
C VAL A 717 9.48 -15.68 -12.51
N VAL A 718 9.23 -15.52 -11.21
CA VAL A 718 7.87 -15.38 -10.65
C VAL A 718 7.52 -13.91 -10.50
N LEU A 719 6.53 -13.45 -11.27
CA LEU A 719 6.00 -12.09 -11.21
C LEU A 719 5.27 -11.84 -9.88
N GLY A 720 5.34 -10.61 -9.38
CA GLY A 720 4.64 -10.22 -8.14
C GLY A 720 5.30 -10.70 -6.83
N SER A 721 6.45 -11.39 -6.89
CA SER A 721 7.18 -11.79 -5.67
C SER A 721 8.07 -10.66 -5.12
N ARG A 722 8.24 -10.56 -3.79
CA ARG A 722 9.11 -9.57 -3.15
C ARG A 722 10.56 -9.62 -3.65
N GLY A 723 11.09 -8.46 -4.05
CA GLY A 723 12.44 -8.30 -4.59
C GLY A 723 12.65 -8.92 -5.96
N SER A 724 11.57 -9.15 -6.73
CA SER A 724 11.61 -9.68 -8.09
C SER A 724 11.77 -8.58 -9.15
N LEU A 725 12.00 -9.02 -10.39
CA LEU A 725 12.20 -8.17 -11.56
C LEU A 725 11.22 -7.00 -11.64
N LEU A 726 9.91 -7.24 -11.55
CA LEU A 726 8.92 -6.17 -11.67
C LEU A 726 8.99 -5.16 -10.53
N SER A 727 9.29 -5.57 -9.30
CA SER A 727 9.42 -4.64 -8.18
C SER A 727 10.64 -3.71 -8.34
N VAL A 728 11.73 -4.20 -8.92
CA VAL A 728 12.92 -3.40 -9.22
C VAL A 728 12.65 -2.45 -10.39
N VAL A 729 12.04 -2.95 -11.46
CA VAL A 729 11.65 -2.16 -12.63
C VAL A 729 10.67 -1.05 -12.22
N ASN A 730 9.65 -1.37 -11.42
CA ASN A 730 8.70 -0.38 -10.93
C ASN A 730 9.38 0.75 -10.16
N ARG A 731 10.32 0.39 -9.28
CA ARG A 731 11.10 1.38 -8.53
C ARG A 731 11.95 2.26 -9.44
N GLN A 732 12.69 1.66 -10.38
CA GLN A 732 13.52 2.40 -11.33
C GLN A 732 12.69 3.36 -12.20
N LEU A 733 11.50 2.92 -12.65
CA LEU A 733 10.55 3.77 -13.38
C LEU A 733 10.01 4.92 -12.50
N THR A 734 9.65 4.63 -11.25
CA THR A 734 9.08 5.64 -10.32
C THR A 734 10.11 6.68 -9.89
N ASP A 735 11.37 6.25 -9.72
CA ASP A 735 12.48 7.12 -9.34
C ASP A 735 12.95 8.03 -10.51
N GLY A 736 12.42 7.83 -11.73
CA GLY A 736 12.70 8.65 -12.92
C GLY A 736 14.08 8.42 -13.55
N GLY A 737 14.76 7.33 -13.21
CA GLY A 737 16.06 6.92 -13.78
C GLY A 737 15.94 5.81 -14.84
N PRO A 738 17.05 5.45 -15.53
CA PRO A 738 17.02 4.38 -16.52
C PRO A 738 16.73 3.02 -15.88
N VAL A 739 15.92 2.20 -16.55
CA VAL A 739 15.64 0.82 -16.17
C VAL A 739 16.78 -0.07 -16.63
N THR A 740 17.39 -0.81 -15.70
CA THR A 740 18.57 -1.62 -16.02
C THR A 740 18.18 -3.03 -16.46
N VAL A 741 18.65 -3.46 -17.63
CA VAL A 741 18.50 -4.84 -18.13
C VAL A 741 19.88 -5.49 -18.29
N PRO A 742 20.10 -6.77 -17.91
CA PRO A 742 21.43 -7.38 -18.03
C PRO A 742 21.93 -7.50 -19.48
N HIS A 743 21.08 -7.94 -20.41
CA HIS A 743 21.46 -8.14 -21.82
C HIS A 743 20.23 -7.99 -22.73
N PRO A 744 20.36 -7.42 -23.94
CA PRO A 744 19.23 -7.22 -24.86
C PRO A 744 18.52 -8.52 -25.24
N GLU A 745 19.29 -9.60 -25.43
CA GLU A 745 18.77 -10.93 -25.76
C GLU A 745 18.53 -11.83 -24.54
N ALA A 746 18.53 -11.30 -23.30
CA ALA A 746 18.28 -12.14 -22.13
C ALA A 746 16.83 -12.66 -22.11
N THR A 747 16.64 -13.98 -22.02
CA THR A 747 15.32 -14.62 -22.00
C THR A 747 15.04 -15.38 -20.71
N ARG A 748 13.80 -15.32 -20.20
CA ARG A 748 13.38 -16.00 -18.97
C ARG A 748 12.02 -16.66 -19.16
N TYR A 749 11.84 -17.82 -18.55
CA TYR A 749 10.49 -18.36 -18.36
C TYR A 749 9.79 -17.55 -17.27
N VAL A 750 8.64 -16.97 -17.60
CA VAL A 750 7.90 -16.08 -16.70
C VAL A 750 6.58 -16.72 -16.31
N MET A 751 6.29 -16.69 -15.01
CA MET A 751 5.06 -17.23 -14.44
C MET A 751 4.52 -16.33 -13.33
N THR A 752 3.24 -16.45 -13.04
CA THR A 752 2.59 -15.76 -11.91
C THR A 752 2.88 -16.49 -10.60
N ILE A 753 2.60 -15.84 -9.47
CA ILE A 753 2.77 -16.48 -8.16
C ILE A 753 1.73 -17.60 -7.96
N GLU A 754 0.55 -17.45 -8.55
CA GLU A 754 -0.54 -18.42 -8.55
C GLU A 754 -0.16 -19.66 -9.37
N GLU A 755 0.48 -19.50 -10.54
CA GLU A 755 1.01 -20.61 -11.34
C GLU A 755 2.13 -21.36 -10.62
N ALA A 756 3.06 -20.62 -9.99
CA ALA A 756 4.16 -21.20 -9.25
C ALA A 756 3.64 -22.04 -8.08
N VAL A 757 2.76 -21.47 -7.24
CA VAL A 757 2.16 -22.19 -6.11
C VAL A 757 1.27 -23.34 -6.59
N GLY A 758 0.53 -23.14 -7.68
CA GLY A 758 -0.28 -24.18 -8.28
C GLY A 758 0.55 -25.39 -8.72
N LEU A 759 1.72 -25.17 -9.32
CA LEU A 759 2.68 -26.24 -9.63
C LEU A 759 3.17 -26.96 -8.36
N VAL A 760 3.45 -26.25 -7.26
CA VAL A 760 3.85 -26.89 -5.98
C VAL A 760 2.76 -27.84 -5.49
N LEU A 761 1.52 -27.37 -5.44
CA LEU A 761 0.38 -28.11 -4.89
C LEU A 761 0.06 -29.34 -5.75
N GLU A 762 0.05 -29.16 -7.07
CA GLU A 762 -0.20 -30.25 -8.00
C GLU A 762 0.95 -31.27 -8.02
N ALA A 763 2.21 -30.82 -7.89
CA ALA A 763 3.35 -31.72 -7.75
C ALA A 763 3.24 -32.60 -6.49
N ALA A 764 2.73 -32.07 -5.37
CA ALA A 764 2.49 -32.88 -4.16
C ALA A 764 1.47 -34.00 -4.40
N HIS A 765 0.50 -33.76 -5.29
CA HIS A 765 -0.51 -34.74 -5.69
C HIS A 765 0.05 -35.79 -6.66
N MET A 766 0.71 -35.35 -7.73
CA MET A 766 1.19 -36.22 -8.80
C MET A 766 2.45 -37.03 -8.46
N ALA A 767 3.26 -36.56 -7.50
CA ALA A 767 4.53 -37.20 -7.18
C ALA A 767 4.35 -38.66 -6.78
N CYS A 768 5.10 -39.54 -7.44
CA CYS A 768 5.26 -40.92 -7.00
C CYS A 768 6.56 -41.06 -6.21
N HIS A 769 7.69 -40.67 -6.82
CA HIS A 769 9.00 -40.61 -6.18
C HIS A 769 10.08 -39.97 -7.06
N GLY A 770 10.77 -38.95 -6.53
CA GLY A 770 12.00 -38.40 -7.09
C GLY A 770 11.82 -37.53 -8.32
N GLU A 771 10.59 -37.16 -8.69
CA GLU A 771 10.33 -36.32 -9.85
C GLU A 771 10.70 -34.85 -9.61
N VAL A 772 11.16 -34.20 -10.68
CA VAL A 772 11.36 -32.74 -10.74
C VAL A 772 10.34 -32.17 -11.72
N PHE A 773 9.33 -31.47 -11.22
CA PHE A 773 8.25 -30.93 -12.04
C PHE A 773 8.55 -29.52 -12.54
N VAL A 774 8.10 -29.24 -13.77
CA VAL A 774 8.20 -27.93 -14.44
C VAL A 774 6.90 -27.61 -15.14
N LEU A 775 6.53 -26.33 -15.19
CA LEU A 775 5.41 -25.87 -16.00
C LEU A 775 5.77 -25.91 -17.48
N ASP A 776 4.83 -26.38 -18.29
CA ASP A 776 4.88 -26.24 -19.75
C ASP A 776 4.40 -24.84 -20.12
N LEU A 777 5.34 -23.95 -20.36
CA LEU A 777 5.07 -22.58 -20.78
C LEU A 777 5.38 -22.46 -22.27
N ASP A 778 4.62 -21.62 -22.99
CA ASP A 778 4.69 -21.39 -24.45
C ASP A 778 6.03 -20.80 -24.97
N GLY A 779 7.09 -20.84 -24.17
CA GLY A 779 8.43 -20.37 -24.47
C GLY A 779 8.94 -19.34 -23.46
N PRO A 780 10.24 -19.01 -23.52
CA PRO A 780 10.82 -17.95 -22.70
C PRO A 780 10.49 -16.55 -23.29
N VAL A 781 10.40 -15.55 -22.41
CA VAL A 781 10.12 -14.15 -22.75
C VAL A 781 11.41 -13.33 -22.64
N ARG A 782 11.65 -12.41 -23.59
CA ARG A 782 12.78 -11.47 -23.49
C ARG A 782 12.54 -10.47 -22.36
N ILE A 783 13.52 -10.31 -21.47
CA ILE A 783 13.42 -9.38 -20.34
C ILE A 783 13.18 -7.95 -20.82
N ALA A 784 13.86 -7.52 -21.90
CA ALA A 784 13.68 -6.19 -22.48
C ALA A 784 12.23 -5.95 -22.94
N ASP A 785 11.60 -6.95 -23.56
CA ASP A 785 10.21 -6.83 -24.03
C ASP A 785 9.22 -6.82 -22.85
N LEU A 786 9.48 -7.62 -21.81
CA LEU A 786 8.71 -7.57 -20.57
C LEU A 786 8.80 -6.18 -19.90
N VAL A 787 9.99 -5.58 -19.82
CA VAL A 787 10.20 -4.23 -19.28
C VAL A 787 9.47 -3.18 -20.10
N ARG A 788 9.59 -3.20 -21.42
CA ARG A 788 8.86 -2.27 -22.31
C ARG A 788 7.35 -2.40 -22.16
N THR A 789 6.85 -3.63 -22.07
CA THR A 789 5.41 -3.90 -21.93
C THR A 789 4.91 -3.42 -20.57
N TYR A 790 5.70 -3.65 -19.51
CA TYR A 790 5.43 -3.11 -18.18
C TYR A 790 5.42 -1.58 -18.19
N ALA A 791 6.43 -0.92 -18.75
CA ALA A 791 6.52 0.54 -18.83
C ALA A 791 5.33 1.15 -19.58
N ARG A 792 4.91 0.55 -20.71
CA ARG A 792 3.68 0.94 -21.43
C ARG A 792 2.43 0.79 -20.57
N SER A 793 2.30 -0.30 -19.82
CA SER A 793 1.16 -0.52 -18.91
C SER A 793 1.10 0.54 -17.80
N GLN A 794 2.26 1.10 -17.41
CA GLN A 794 2.39 2.19 -16.46
C GLN A 794 2.28 3.59 -17.09
N HIS A 795 1.95 3.70 -18.38
CA HIS A 795 1.85 4.97 -19.13
C HIS A 795 3.19 5.72 -19.26
N MET A 796 4.29 4.97 -19.27
CA MET A 796 5.65 5.48 -19.49
C MET A 796 6.28 4.77 -20.70
N PRO A 797 5.81 5.03 -21.94
CA PRO A 797 6.30 4.34 -23.14
C PRO A 797 7.76 4.66 -23.49
N ASP A 798 8.26 5.81 -23.03
CA ASP A 798 9.60 6.34 -23.31
C ASP A 798 10.63 5.99 -22.22
N ALA A 799 10.41 4.90 -21.47
CA ALA A 799 11.32 4.46 -20.44
C ALA A 799 12.70 4.12 -21.04
N ASP A 800 13.73 4.80 -20.58
CA ASP A 800 15.12 4.56 -20.95
C ASP A 800 15.57 3.19 -20.39
N ILE A 801 16.09 2.31 -21.26
CA ILE A 801 16.59 0.99 -20.87
C ILE A 801 18.10 0.99 -21.03
N ARG A 802 18.82 0.86 -19.91
CA ARG A 802 20.29 0.74 -19.92
C ARG A 802 20.71 -0.72 -19.78
N TYR A 803 21.53 -1.20 -20.71
CA TYR A 803 22.09 -2.54 -20.63
C TYR A 803 23.32 -2.56 -19.73
N THR A 804 23.37 -3.51 -18.80
CA THR A 804 24.43 -3.56 -17.76
C THR A 804 25.49 -4.64 -17.99
N GLY A 805 25.28 -5.50 -19.00
CA GLY A 805 26.06 -6.72 -19.17
C GLY A 805 25.58 -7.86 -18.26
N LEU A 806 25.86 -9.10 -18.67
CA LEU A 806 25.62 -10.27 -17.83
C LEU A 806 26.62 -10.31 -16.69
N ARG A 807 26.13 -10.46 -15.46
CA ARG A 807 27.00 -10.60 -14.29
C ARG A 807 27.60 -12.00 -14.23
N PRO A 808 28.70 -12.20 -13.50
CA PRO A 808 29.27 -13.53 -13.37
C PRO A 808 28.26 -14.55 -12.83
N GLY A 809 28.15 -15.69 -13.53
CA GLY A 809 27.20 -16.75 -13.20
C GLY A 809 25.79 -16.57 -13.77
N GLU A 810 25.47 -15.43 -14.41
CA GLU A 810 24.20 -15.25 -15.12
C GLU A 810 24.28 -15.83 -16.55
N LYS A 811 23.23 -16.56 -16.96
CA LYS A 811 23.06 -17.02 -18.34
C LYS A 811 22.22 -16.02 -19.13
N CYS A 812 22.52 -15.86 -20.42
CA CYS A 812 21.66 -15.11 -21.34
C CYS A 812 20.28 -15.76 -21.39
N ASP A 813 20.24 -17.08 -21.57
CA ASP A 813 19.04 -17.90 -21.54
C ASP A 813 19.02 -18.81 -20.31
N GLU A 814 17.92 -18.79 -19.56
CA GLU A 814 17.70 -19.70 -18.43
C GLU A 814 16.70 -20.80 -18.82
N PRO A 815 17.16 -21.97 -19.32
CA PRO A 815 16.27 -23.07 -19.67
C PRO A 815 15.68 -23.74 -18.43
N MET A 816 14.43 -24.23 -18.51
CA MET A 816 13.79 -24.99 -17.43
C MET A 816 14.32 -26.43 -17.30
N LEU A 817 14.89 -26.97 -18.38
CA LEU A 817 15.48 -28.31 -18.43
C LEU A 817 16.97 -28.22 -18.73
N SER A 818 17.75 -29.09 -18.09
CA SER A 818 19.16 -29.28 -18.43
C SER A 818 19.29 -29.93 -19.81
N SER A 819 20.38 -29.65 -20.51
CA SER A 819 20.84 -30.40 -21.68
C SER A 819 20.94 -31.92 -21.46
N ARG A 820 20.99 -32.36 -20.20
CA ARG A 820 21.06 -33.76 -19.77
C ARG A 820 19.75 -34.29 -19.19
N GLU A 821 18.66 -33.58 -19.38
CA GLU A 821 17.33 -33.97 -18.95
C GLU A 821 16.39 -34.09 -20.16
N ARG A 822 15.48 -35.05 -20.11
CA ARG A 822 14.40 -35.20 -21.08
C ARG A 822 13.10 -34.75 -20.47
N ARG A 823 12.30 -34.07 -21.28
CA ARG A 823 10.95 -33.68 -20.91
C ARG A 823 10.01 -34.89 -21.01
N THR A 824 9.40 -35.28 -19.89
CA THR A 824 8.39 -36.34 -19.82
C THR A 824 7.03 -35.72 -19.51
N ARG A 825 5.99 -36.06 -20.29
CA ARG A 825 4.63 -35.55 -20.04
C ARG A 825 4.06 -36.20 -18.78
N THR A 826 3.31 -35.43 -18.01
CA THR A 826 2.51 -35.95 -16.88
C THR A 826 1.07 -36.19 -17.33
N GLY A 827 0.23 -36.70 -16.42
CA GLY A 827 -1.22 -36.71 -16.61
C GLY A 827 -1.84 -35.30 -16.67
N HIS A 828 -1.12 -34.28 -16.19
CA HIS A 828 -1.54 -32.88 -16.26
C HIS A 828 -1.03 -32.22 -17.56
N PRO A 829 -1.90 -31.58 -18.37
CA PRO A 829 -1.54 -31.08 -19.70
C PRO A 829 -0.48 -29.97 -19.66
N ALA A 830 -0.43 -29.20 -18.58
CA ALA A 830 0.48 -28.06 -18.40
C ALA A 830 1.70 -28.36 -17.52
N ILE A 831 1.92 -29.60 -17.08
CA ILE A 831 3.06 -29.96 -16.23
C ILE A 831 3.87 -31.08 -16.87
N ALA A 832 5.19 -30.93 -16.88
CA ALA A 832 6.12 -31.98 -17.28
C ALA A 832 7.09 -32.33 -16.15
N VAL A 833 7.71 -33.49 -16.26
CA VAL A 833 8.82 -33.94 -15.41
C VAL A 833 10.13 -33.79 -16.18
N ALA A 834 11.13 -33.21 -15.53
CA ALA A 834 12.52 -33.19 -16.01
C ALA A 834 13.21 -34.48 -15.58
N THR A 835 13.27 -35.45 -16.50
CA THR A 835 13.83 -36.79 -16.25
C THR A 835 15.32 -36.80 -16.57
N PRO A 836 16.22 -37.12 -15.63
CA PRO A 836 17.65 -37.21 -15.90
C PRO A 836 17.97 -38.29 -16.94
N VAL A 837 18.84 -37.97 -17.91
CA VAL A 837 19.34 -38.94 -18.90
C VAL A 837 20.44 -39.84 -18.32
N THR A 838 21.12 -39.37 -17.27
CA THR A 838 22.18 -40.10 -16.55
C THR A 838 22.01 -39.93 -15.04
N ARG A 839 22.31 -40.98 -14.27
CA ARG A 839 22.30 -40.89 -12.80
C ARG A 839 23.56 -40.14 -12.31
N PRO A 840 23.45 -39.25 -11.32
CA PRO A 840 24.60 -38.46 -10.85
C PRO A 840 25.72 -39.31 -10.24
N VAL A 841 26.93 -38.76 -10.31
CA VAL A 841 28.18 -39.16 -9.64
C VAL A 841 27.96 -39.37 -8.14
N ALA A 842 28.86 -40.12 -7.47
CA ALA A 842 28.83 -40.50 -6.05
C ALA A 842 28.63 -39.32 -5.06
N LEU A 843 27.40 -38.79 -4.97
CA LEU A 843 27.01 -37.68 -4.10
C LEU A 843 27.36 -37.99 -2.65
N ALA A 844 27.07 -39.21 -2.20
CA ALA A 844 27.42 -39.70 -0.86
C ALA A 844 28.93 -39.62 -0.54
N ARG A 845 29.80 -39.68 -1.55
CA ARG A 845 31.25 -39.59 -1.37
C ARG A 845 31.73 -38.15 -1.18
N TYR A 846 31.14 -37.19 -1.90
CA TYR A 846 31.64 -35.82 -1.97
C TYR A 846 30.84 -34.83 -1.10
N LEU A 847 29.60 -35.16 -0.75
CA LEU A 847 28.73 -34.30 0.06
C LEU A 847 29.33 -33.99 1.45
N PRO A 848 29.88 -34.96 2.22
CA PRO A 848 30.51 -34.64 3.51
C PRO A 848 31.71 -33.69 3.39
N ALA A 849 32.50 -33.84 2.32
CA ALA A 849 33.65 -32.97 2.07
C ALA A 849 33.20 -31.54 1.71
N LEU A 850 32.11 -31.40 0.93
CA LEU A 850 31.52 -30.11 0.59
C LEU A 850 30.98 -29.40 1.83
N GLN A 851 30.28 -30.12 2.70
CA GLN A 851 29.72 -29.61 3.95
C GLN A 851 30.81 -29.13 4.89
N ALA A 852 31.84 -29.94 5.11
CA ALA A 852 32.96 -29.59 5.95
C ALA A 852 33.76 -28.39 5.40
N ALA A 853 33.88 -28.25 4.07
CA ALA A 853 34.47 -27.06 3.46
C ALA A 853 33.61 -25.82 3.72
N ALA A 854 32.29 -25.91 3.57
CA ALA A 854 31.37 -24.80 3.83
C ALA A 854 31.36 -24.39 5.32
N GLU A 855 31.36 -25.34 6.26
CA GLU A 855 31.43 -25.08 7.70
C GLU A 855 32.69 -24.32 8.09
N ARG A 856 33.84 -24.65 7.47
CA ARG A 856 35.11 -23.93 7.67
C ARG A 856 35.21 -22.63 6.88
N ASN A 857 34.17 -22.24 6.15
CA ASN A 857 34.16 -21.10 5.23
C ASN A 857 35.25 -21.16 4.15
N ASP A 858 35.64 -22.36 3.70
CA ASP A 858 36.61 -22.59 2.63
C ASP A 858 35.95 -22.43 1.25
N THR A 859 35.83 -21.17 0.80
CA THR A 859 35.23 -20.80 -0.49
C THR A 859 35.89 -21.49 -1.68
N ALA A 860 37.22 -21.58 -1.70
CA ALA A 860 37.96 -22.22 -2.79
C ALA A 860 37.70 -23.74 -2.81
N GLY A 861 37.68 -24.38 -1.64
CA GLY A 861 37.31 -25.77 -1.49
C GLY A 861 35.89 -26.07 -1.92
N VAL A 862 34.92 -25.22 -1.53
CA VAL A 862 33.53 -25.33 -1.97
C VAL A 862 33.44 -25.30 -3.49
N ARG A 863 34.00 -24.30 -4.17
CA ARG A 863 33.93 -24.20 -5.64
C ARG A 863 34.58 -25.39 -6.35
N ARG A 864 35.74 -25.82 -5.89
CA ARG A 864 36.44 -26.99 -6.44
C ARG A 864 35.61 -28.27 -6.31
N ILE A 865 34.96 -28.47 -5.16
CA ILE A 865 34.10 -29.65 -4.93
C ILE A 865 32.80 -29.55 -5.74
N LEU A 866 32.20 -28.36 -5.85
CA LEU A 866 31.03 -28.13 -6.71
C LEU A 866 31.35 -28.45 -8.18
N ALA A 867 32.50 -28.01 -8.69
CA ALA A 867 32.94 -28.33 -10.06
C ALA A 867 33.14 -29.83 -10.29
N ALA A 868 33.59 -30.57 -9.27
CA ALA A 868 33.73 -32.03 -9.33
C ALA A 868 32.36 -32.75 -9.29
N LEU A 869 31.39 -32.19 -8.57
CA LEU A 869 30.04 -32.75 -8.41
C LEU A 869 29.13 -32.44 -9.62
N LEU A 870 29.28 -31.26 -10.21
CA LEU A 870 28.35 -30.71 -11.20
C LEU A 870 29.09 -30.34 -12.49
N PRO A 871 28.99 -31.20 -13.52
CA PRO A 871 29.59 -30.91 -14.82
C PRO A 871 29.07 -29.59 -15.40
N GLY A 872 29.99 -28.72 -15.83
CA GLY A 872 29.67 -27.39 -16.37
C GLY A 872 29.79 -26.25 -15.36
N PHE A 873 29.93 -26.54 -14.07
CA PHE A 873 30.18 -25.51 -13.05
C PHE A 873 31.64 -25.02 -13.08
N PRO A 874 31.91 -23.71 -13.14
CA PRO A 874 33.28 -23.19 -13.18
C PRO A 874 33.98 -23.33 -11.82
N ALA A 875 35.16 -23.97 -11.82
CA ALA A 875 35.96 -24.14 -10.61
C ALA A 875 36.59 -22.83 -10.10
N ALA A 876 36.89 -21.90 -11.01
CA ALA A 876 37.46 -20.60 -10.67
C ALA A 876 36.40 -19.65 -10.09
N ALA A 877 36.81 -18.79 -9.17
CA ALA A 877 35.98 -17.67 -8.75
C ALA A 877 35.93 -16.63 -9.88
N PRO A 878 34.77 -15.98 -10.11
CA PRO A 878 34.68 -14.92 -11.09
C PRO A 878 35.47 -13.67 -10.66
N ASP A 879 36.10 -13.00 -11.62
CA ASP A 879 36.75 -11.71 -11.40
C ASP A 879 35.71 -10.58 -11.41
N TRP A 880 35.37 -10.10 -10.21
CA TRP A 880 34.43 -9.00 -10.02
C TRP A 880 35.00 -7.63 -10.42
N ALA A 881 36.33 -7.47 -10.42
CA ALA A 881 36.98 -6.20 -10.77
C ALA A 881 36.90 -5.93 -12.28
N GLN A 882 37.05 -6.97 -13.11
CA GLN A 882 36.81 -6.85 -14.57
C GLN A 882 35.33 -6.67 -14.92
N ALA A 883 34.41 -7.28 -14.17
CA ALA A 883 32.97 -7.21 -14.44
C ALA A 883 32.34 -5.83 -14.13
N ALA A 884 32.91 -5.06 -13.21
CA ALA A 884 32.43 -3.70 -12.88
C ALA A 884 32.97 -2.60 -13.83
N LEU A 885 33.99 -2.92 -14.63
CA LEU A 885 34.70 -1.96 -15.49
C LEU A 885 34.35 -2.06 -16.98
N ALA A 886 33.55 -3.05 -17.38
CA ALA A 886 33.08 -3.18 -18.76
C ALA A 886 31.63 -2.70 -18.83
N ASP A 887 31.40 -1.47 -19.31
CA ASP A 887 30.11 -1.13 -19.93
C ASP A 887 30.17 -1.74 -21.35
N PRO A 888 29.55 -2.91 -21.61
CA PRO A 888 29.72 -3.61 -22.88
C PRO A 888 28.95 -2.93 -24.02
N TYR A 889 28.14 -1.92 -23.69
CA TYR A 889 27.27 -1.19 -24.57
C TYR A 889 27.62 0.30 -24.46
N ALA A 890 28.12 0.90 -25.54
CA ALA A 890 28.33 2.34 -25.60
C ALA A 890 26.98 3.07 -25.47
N ASP A 891 27.01 4.35 -25.08
CA ASP A 891 25.84 5.21 -24.77
C ASP A 891 24.79 5.38 -25.93
N ASP A 892 24.93 4.65 -27.04
CA ASP A 892 24.07 4.68 -28.23
C ASP A 892 23.33 3.34 -28.53
N PHE A 893 23.21 2.39 -27.56
CA PHE A 893 22.54 1.08 -27.77
C PHE A 893 21.17 0.93 -27.08
#